data_AF-A0A6N6KDL9-F1
#
_entry.id   AF-A0A6N6KDL9-F1
#
_cell.length_a   1.000
_cell.length_b   1.000
_cell.length_c   1.000
_cell.angle_alpha   90.00
_cell.angle_beta   90.00
_cell.angle_gamma   90.00
#
_symmetry.space_group_name_H-M   'P 1'
#
loop_
_entity.id
_entity.type
_entity.pdbx_description
1 polymer ?
#
loop_
_entity_poly.entity_id
_entity_poly.type
_entity_poly.pdbx_seq_one_letter_code
_entity_poly.pdbx_strand_id
1 'polypeptide(L)'
;KKDSLDFNWIRVTEEVLGGNDFTIVSDILVDHNGYVWFSLIIGDYGYLLKFRPSDTASPYIINYQLFQSEGDIQFRETQTMIETTDHEIWVTNSSYKTGINIFDGKSWRNIKLSDFFGGDEYTADIVQSTDGTVWIGSLGKLYAYKDGEWALYNSPQFQIPANKLKLFRSRENKLWISGFKSKAYLLDYSPDRWITYVGLNYQCEVGSDEQWFLDVHGKAISKNGNRWIAWNTEDGLIDAPVTLLSTSKGQVWAAGSHNGVAATAYLHNGRWHKQLHPELSWGIDYRAVFEAKDGSLWFGASVDAEPDKGHLSGVLKLEDPTADDLIWEHFKYHENGLNQSNAYGIGQSPDGRIWLGGGSLLFYNGGSWQQPEMEQLRQFVNIVTSTENQLVVGSRFYGIFIFDGQNWINFNTESGLTNNTIISIDAVSDDCIWVATENDICRFDGERWSNNIFPEEMNMDFEGGNIRHCSDGAIWINKSDRGWKRRAFSHNKTQQRSYKNYITYRYLPDDIPPETEITFFNPEVSPDGNTLIRWEGKDFFGESPVEKLAYSYRINGGAWSPFTNDQHHTFLSLSSGNYKLQVRAMDMGFNVDETPAVVEFWVKPPVWKQGWFISLVSMFLLVIGIFGYNILTKKQKLEKLNKSLKKANWKLQINGEKIKSQNDEILKQQELILAQKNSLELSNQNLEEQNFEIQFQRDKLEEMVVQVEELSKTKLNFFTNISHELRTPLSLILGPLEQLKDFDNTFSEMERKQLLEIVERNSHRLMKLINQLLEMRKIENSSLDLQLKSLNLSEFLSDIVDLFQNLSRKRNIPLIFKTSCKGDVSMLDADKVEKVAVNLLSNAFKHTPDGGKINLYLERVDAVDFDLPLSCQGYYYLSVKDTGEGISKEAIEHIFERYYHTDDISGINESSGIGLSYIKDLVEIHKGVIRVSSTPGKGSQFDVFLPADLEVDAACGDEYIKEKDYQFAHQEINSVLADFQKVAQASTTDFSKIEMLSNRPRILVVEDNLDMITFIEGLLQNEYHVITAENGKEALKIAENHTLDLILSDVMMPEMNGLEFCNKIKTELATSHLPVILITAKSLPDQKVEGYEVGADDYITKPFSPKILQMKVSNILNQKKSLQEKLARDFKLTPQKVNLTSPDEALFTRLVELMEEHIDDSAFNVNKMCEKVHLSHMHFIRKVKQITGKKPADLLKSFRMKRAKDLLLQNKMTIAEVAYSVGFDLPNSFSRAFKKEFGQSPSEFLETFSAGLAEKN
;
A
#
# COMPACT_ATOMS: atom_id res chain seq x y z
N LYS A 1 -22.93 -42.05 -18.14
CA LYS A 1 -23.47 -42.61 -16.87
C LYS A 1 -24.48 -41.62 -16.26
N LYS A 2 -25.77 -41.91 -16.38
CA LYS A 2 -26.79 -41.61 -15.36
C LYS A 2 -27.98 -42.56 -15.59
N ASP A 3 -27.67 -43.83 -15.44
CA ASP A 3 -28.66 -44.81 -14.96
C ASP A 3 -28.87 -44.55 -13.46
N SER A 4 -30.09 -44.80 -12.96
CA SER A 4 -30.50 -44.93 -11.55
C SER A 4 -31.03 -43.71 -10.76
N LEU A 5 -32.06 -43.02 -11.25
CA LEU A 5 -33.08 -42.42 -10.37
C LEU A 5 -34.48 -42.75 -10.92
N ASP A 6 -35.06 -43.86 -10.45
CA ASP A 6 -36.47 -44.20 -10.69
C ASP A 6 -37.36 -43.23 -9.89
N PHE A 7 -37.71 -42.08 -10.49
CA PHE A 7 -38.70 -41.18 -9.91
C PHE A 7 -40.11 -41.77 -10.10
N ASN A 8 -40.81 -42.02 -9.00
CA ASN A 8 -42.23 -42.30 -9.01
C ASN A 8 -43.01 -41.00 -9.19
N TRP A 9 -43.57 -40.81 -10.39
CA TRP A 9 -44.41 -39.66 -10.70
C TRP A 9 -45.81 -39.82 -10.10
N ILE A 10 -46.25 -38.84 -9.32
CA ILE A 10 -47.61 -38.78 -8.77
C ILE A 10 -48.32 -37.61 -9.45
N ARG A 11 -49.47 -37.89 -10.04
CA ARG A 11 -50.33 -36.91 -10.70
C ARG A 11 -51.30 -36.32 -9.68
N VAL A 12 -51.24 -35.00 -9.52
CA VAL A 12 -52.29 -34.21 -8.86
C VAL A 12 -53.39 -34.00 -9.89
N THR A 13 -54.58 -34.55 -9.66
CA THR A 13 -55.71 -34.45 -10.61
C THR A 13 -56.50 -33.17 -10.39
N GLU A 14 -57.23 -32.72 -11.42
CA GLU A 14 -58.16 -31.59 -11.31
C GLU A 14 -59.17 -31.79 -10.17
N GLU A 15 -59.59 -33.04 -9.87
CA GLU A 15 -60.48 -33.36 -8.74
C GLU A 15 -59.88 -32.97 -7.38
N VAL A 16 -58.56 -33.15 -7.20
CA VAL A 16 -57.85 -32.77 -5.96
C VAL A 16 -57.90 -31.25 -5.74
N LEU A 17 -58.03 -30.49 -6.83
CA LEU A 17 -57.98 -29.03 -6.86
C LEU A 17 -59.35 -28.39 -7.10
N GLY A 18 -60.43 -29.17 -7.00
CA GLY A 18 -61.80 -28.66 -7.18
C GLY A 18 -62.18 -28.33 -8.63
N GLY A 19 -61.57 -29.01 -9.60
CA GLY A 19 -61.85 -28.86 -11.04
C GLY A 19 -60.99 -27.82 -11.76
N ASN A 20 -59.89 -27.37 -11.15
CA ASN A 20 -59.01 -26.35 -11.71
C ASN A 20 -57.56 -26.86 -11.82
N ASP A 21 -56.82 -26.31 -12.79
CA ASP A 21 -55.36 -26.46 -12.86
C ASP A 21 -54.67 -25.35 -12.04
N PHE A 22 -53.63 -25.73 -11.28
CA PHE A 22 -52.78 -24.74 -10.63
C PHE A 22 -51.73 -24.19 -11.60
N THR A 23 -51.38 -22.92 -11.44
CA THR A 23 -50.40 -22.23 -12.27
C THR A 23 -49.00 -22.33 -11.67
N ILE A 24 -48.88 -22.24 -10.34
CA ILE A 24 -47.61 -22.13 -9.63
C ILE A 24 -47.71 -22.89 -8.30
N VAL A 25 -46.64 -23.62 -7.96
CA VAL A 25 -46.36 -24.04 -6.57
C VAL A 25 -45.43 -22.98 -5.98
N SER A 26 -45.90 -22.21 -4.99
CA SER A 26 -45.10 -21.10 -4.43
C SER A 26 -44.12 -21.55 -3.35
N ASP A 27 -44.47 -22.59 -2.59
CA ASP A 27 -43.65 -23.12 -1.49
C ASP A 27 -44.04 -24.56 -1.12
N ILE A 28 -43.12 -25.27 -0.46
CA ILE A 28 -43.30 -26.66 -0.02
C ILE A 28 -42.72 -26.81 1.39
N LEU A 29 -43.51 -27.38 2.31
CA LEU A 29 -43.10 -27.65 3.69
C LEU A 29 -43.37 -29.10 4.06
N VAL A 30 -42.46 -29.74 4.80
CA VAL A 30 -42.71 -31.03 5.45
C VAL A 30 -42.79 -30.78 6.95
N ASP A 31 -43.94 -31.09 7.55
CA ASP A 31 -44.16 -30.89 8.98
C ASP A 31 -43.58 -32.03 9.85
N HIS A 32 -43.49 -31.81 11.16
CA HIS A 32 -42.96 -32.78 12.12
C HIS A 32 -43.73 -34.12 12.14
N ASN A 33 -44.97 -34.14 11.66
CA ASN A 33 -45.81 -35.34 11.56
C ASN A 33 -45.64 -36.08 10.22
N GLY A 34 -44.74 -35.61 9.35
CA GLY A 34 -44.45 -36.18 8.04
C GLY A 34 -45.50 -35.87 6.97
N TYR A 35 -46.36 -34.87 7.17
CA TYR A 35 -47.21 -34.36 6.10
C TYR A 35 -46.43 -33.39 5.22
N VAL A 36 -46.65 -33.50 3.92
CA VAL A 36 -46.18 -32.56 2.92
C VAL A 36 -47.27 -31.54 2.65
N TRP A 37 -46.91 -30.28 2.70
CA TRP A 37 -47.74 -29.12 2.41
C TRP A 37 -47.25 -28.48 1.14
N PHE A 38 -48.15 -28.33 0.17
CA PHE A 38 -47.91 -27.57 -1.06
C PHE A 38 -48.73 -26.29 -1.01
N SER A 39 -48.07 -25.17 -1.27
CA SER A 39 -48.77 -23.92 -1.55
C SER A 39 -49.00 -23.77 -3.05
N LEU A 40 -50.26 -23.71 -3.44
CA LEU A 40 -50.71 -23.74 -4.82
C LEU A 40 -51.43 -22.42 -5.16
N ILE A 41 -51.17 -21.90 -6.36
CA ILE A 41 -51.87 -20.74 -6.90
C ILE A 41 -52.77 -21.21 -8.04
N ILE A 42 -54.06 -20.89 -7.94
CA ILE A 42 -55.06 -21.18 -8.96
C ILE A 42 -55.74 -19.86 -9.32
N GLY A 43 -55.46 -19.34 -10.51
CA GLY A 43 -55.86 -17.98 -10.89
C GLY A 43 -55.22 -16.94 -9.95
N ASP A 44 -56.05 -16.15 -9.28
CA ASP A 44 -55.63 -15.12 -8.30
C ASP A 44 -55.71 -15.58 -6.83
N TYR A 45 -56.08 -16.85 -6.59
CA TYR A 45 -56.32 -17.40 -5.26
C TYR A 45 -55.29 -18.45 -4.85
N GLY A 46 -54.92 -18.43 -3.57
CA GLY A 46 -54.02 -19.41 -2.96
C GLY A 46 -54.77 -20.58 -2.33
N TYR A 47 -54.12 -21.74 -2.34
CA TYR A 47 -54.63 -22.99 -1.79
C TYR A 47 -53.49 -23.73 -1.10
N LEU A 48 -53.75 -24.39 0.03
CA LEU A 48 -52.76 -25.25 0.68
C LEU A 48 -53.20 -26.71 0.61
N LEU A 49 -52.41 -27.54 -0.07
CA LEU A 49 -52.64 -28.97 -0.19
C LEU A 49 -51.75 -29.73 0.79
N LYS A 50 -52.37 -30.46 1.72
CA LYS A 50 -51.69 -31.27 2.74
C LYS A 50 -51.96 -32.76 2.52
N PHE A 51 -50.92 -33.59 2.49
CA PHE A 51 -51.05 -35.06 2.39
C PHE A 51 -49.81 -35.76 2.95
N ARG A 52 -49.86 -37.07 3.25
CA ARG A 52 -48.64 -37.85 3.56
C ARG A 52 -48.09 -38.53 2.32
N PRO A 53 -46.77 -38.72 2.19
CA PRO A 53 -46.22 -39.53 1.10
C PRO A 53 -46.80 -40.95 1.04
N SER A 54 -47.16 -41.54 2.19
CA SER A 54 -47.83 -42.84 2.28
C SER A 54 -49.27 -42.84 1.73
N ASP A 55 -49.91 -41.67 1.64
CA ASP A 55 -51.26 -41.51 1.07
C ASP A 55 -51.23 -41.34 -0.46
N THR A 56 -50.12 -41.73 -1.09
CA THR A 56 -49.96 -41.72 -2.54
C THR A 56 -49.91 -43.15 -3.07
N ALA A 57 -50.67 -43.44 -4.11
CA ALA A 57 -50.55 -44.69 -4.86
C ALA A 57 -50.33 -44.32 -6.31
N SER A 58 -49.17 -44.66 -6.89
CA SER A 58 -48.88 -44.34 -8.28
C SER A 58 -50.06 -44.72 -9.18
N PRO A 59 -50.73 -43.76 -9.86
CA PRO A 59 -50.29 -42.39 -10.13
C PRO A 59 -51.05 -41.26 -9.40
N TYR A 60 -51.77 -41.47 -8.29
CA TYR A 60 -52.65 -40.47 -7.63
C TYR A 60 -52.40 -40.26 -6.12
N ILE A 61 -52.87 -39.12 -5.60
CA ILE A 61 -53.00 -38.86 -4.16
C ILE A 61 -54.37 -39.39 -3.69
N ILE A 62 -54.38 -40.29 -2.71
CA ILE A 62 -55.61 -40.95 -2.23
C ILE A 62 -56.26 -40.14 -1.12
N ASN A 63 -55.50 -39.71 -0.12
CA ASN A 63 -55.99 -38.91 1.00
C ASN A 63 -55.26 -37.57 1.06
N TYR A 64 -56.01 -36.48 1.11
CA TYR A 64 -55.48 -35.14 1.20
C TYR A 64 -56.45 -34.22 1.93
N GLN A 65 -55.94 -33.09 2.40
CA GLN A 65 -56.71 -31.95 2.89
C GLN A 65 -56.36 -30.74 2.03
N LEU A 66 -57.37 -30.06 1.51
CA LEU A 66 -57.21 -28.82 0.75
C LEU A 66 -57.79 -27.67 1.57
N PHE A 67 -56.94 -26.72 1.95
CA PHE A 67 -57.35 -25.49 2.61
C PHE A 67 -57.54 -24.39 1.57
N GLN A 68 -58.67 -23.68 1.68
CA GLN A 68 -59.06 -22.58 0.81
C GLN A 68 -59.35 -21.33 1.64
N SER A 69 -59.49 -20.18 0.99
CA SER A 69 -59.84 -18.93 1.67
C SER A 69 -61.27 -18.98 2.23
N GLU A 70 -61.44 -18.81 3.54
CA GLU A 70 -62.74 -18.81 4.24
C GLU A 70 -62.76 -17.75 5.35
N GLY A 71 -63.76 -16.86 5.33
CA GLY A 71 -63.88 -15.77 6.30
C GLY A 71 -62.65 -14.84 6.28
N ASP A 72 -62.09 -14.59 7.47
CA ASP A 72 -60.87 -13.77 7.65
C ASP A 72 -59.58 -14.50 7.23
N ILE A 73 -59.64 -15.82 7.04
CA ILE A 73 -58.50 -16.61 6.56
C ILE A 73 -58.47 -16.54 5.04
N GLN A 74 -57.57 -15.72 4.51
CA GLN A 74 -57.39 -15.57 3.07
C GLN A 74 -56.00 -16.08 2.68
N PHE A 75 -55.92 -16.85 1.59
CA PHE A 75 -54.67 -17.26 0.95
C PHE A 75 -54.65 -16.60 -0.43
N ARG A 76 -53.69 -15.71 -0.69
CA ARG A 76 -53.62 -14.95 -1.94
C ARG A 76 -52.19 -14.83 -2.44
N GLU A 77 -52.07 -14.70 -3.76
CA GLU A 77 -50.78 -14.50 -4.44
C GLU A 77 -49.78 -15.61 -4.07
N THR A 78 -48.50 -15.30 -3.91
CA THR A 78 -47.50 -16.28 -3.45
C THR A 78 -47.51 -16.38 -1.93
N GLN A 79 -47.62 -17.60 -1.42
CA GLN A 79 -47.49 -17.89 0.01
C GLN A 79 -46.13 -18.50 0.33
N THR A 80 -45.61 -18.17 1.51
CA THR A 80 -44.41 -18.80 2.11
C THR A 80 -44.80 -19.37 3.47
N MET A 81 -44.32 -20.58 3.77
CA MET A 81 -44.71 -21.35 4.94
C MET A 81 -43.51 -21.77 5.79
N ILE A 82 -43.67 -21.76 7.10
CA ILE A 82 -42.75 -22.42 8.03
C ILE A 82 -43.54 -23.19 9.10
N GLU A 83 -42.90 -24.19 9.67
CA GLU A 83 -43.30 -24.78 10.93
C GLU A 83 -42.46 -24.19 12.06
N THR A 84 -43.11 -23.71 13.12
CA THR A 84 -42.43 -23.20 14.31
C THR A 84 -42.05 -24.33 15.27
N THR A 85 -41.18 -24.03 16.24
CA THR A 85 -40.83 -24.92 17.37
C THR A 85 -42.03 -25.37 18.18
N ASP A 86 -43.11 -24.57 18.21
CA ASP A 86 -44.37 -24.91 18.88
C ASP A 86 -45.30 -25.74 18.00
N HIS A 87 -44.80 -26.20 16.84
CA HIS A 87 -45.52 -27.00 15.85
C HIS A 87 -46.72 -26.29 15.20
N GLU A 88 -46.73 -24.95 15.21
CA GLU A 88 -47.68 -24.15 14.45
C GLU A 88 -47.19 -23.96 13.02
N ILE A 89 -48.11 -23.99 12.04
CA ILE A 89 -47.79 -23.67 10.65
C ILE A 89 -48.12 -22.21 10.38
N TRP A 90 -47.10 -21.40 10.12
CA TRP A 90 -47.24 -19.98 9.81
C TRP A 90 -47.18 -19.78 8.30
N VAL A 91 -48.15 -19.04 7.76
CA VAL A 91 -48.32 -18.80 6.33
C VAL A 91 -48.38 -17.31 6.09
N THR A 92 -47.41 -16.81 5.36
CA THR A 92 -47.32 -15.41 4.91
C THR A 92 -47.81 -15.28 3.48
N ASN A 93 -48.29 -14.09 3.11
CA ASN A 93 -48.86 -13.81 1.80
C ASN A 93 -48.14 -12.60 1.20
N SER A 94 -47.71 -12.68 -0.06
CA SER A 94 -47.17 -11.53 -0.80
C SER A 94 -48.25 -10.53 -1.23
N SER A 95 -49.28 -10.30 -0.41
CA SER A 95 -50.41 -9.43 -0.70
C SER A 95 -50.56 -8.33 0.33
N TYR A 96 -50.84 -7.11 -0.11
CA TYR A 96 -51.00 -5.93 0.76
C TYR A 96 -52.24 -5.97 1.67
N LYS A 97 -53.14 -6.94 1.48
CA LYS A 97 -54.47 -6.99 2.13
C LYS A 97 -54.63 -8.13 3.15
N THR A 98 -53.73 -9.10 3.13
CA THR A 98 -53.92 -10.37 3.81
C THR A 98 -52.82 -10.55 4.84
N GLY A 99 -53.21 -10.65 6.11
CA GLY A 99 -52.27 -10.87 7.21
C GLY A 99 -51.63 -12.27 7.18
N ILE A 100 -50.95 -12.58 8.27
CA ILE A 100 -50.29 -13.87 8.51
C ILE A 100 -51.32 -14.86 9.05
N ASN A 101 -51.46 -16.01 8.39
CA ASN A 101 -52.33 -17.09 8.85
C ASN A 101 -51.52 -18.10 9.65
N ILE A 102 -52.02 -18.53 10.80
CA ILE A 102 -51.37 -19.49 11.68
C ILE A 102 -52.32 -20.66 11.91
N PHE A 103 -51.83 -21.87 11.72
CA PHE A 103 -52.55 -23.11 11.98
C PHE A 103 -51.95 -23.84 13.18
N ASP A 104 -52.76 -24.03 14.23
CA ASP A 104 -52.37 -24.68 15.49
C ASP A 104 -52.52 -26.22 15.48
N GLY A 105 -52.79 -26.80 14.30
CA GLY A 105 -53.12 -28.21 14.13
C GLY A 105 -54.62 -28.53 14.11
N LYS A 106 -55.48 -27.62 14.58
CA LYS A 106 -56.94 -27.78 14.61
C LYS A 106 -57.68 -26.63 13.92
N SER A 107 -57.24 -25.39 14.13
CA SER A 107 -57.92 -24.18 13.70
C SER A 107 -56.94 -23.15 13.12
N TRP A 108 -57.48 -22.25 12.29
CA TRP A 108 -56.74 -21.15 11.70
C TRP A 108 -57.01 -19.85 12.46
N ARG A 109 -55.99 -19.03 12.66
CA ARG A 109 -56.08 -17.65 13.13
C ARG A 109 -55.32 -16.72 12.20
N ASN A 110 -55.78 -15.46 12.07
CA ASN A 110 -55.12 -14.43 11.25
C ASN A 110 -54.55 -13.34 12.15
N ILE A 111 -53.32 -12.91 11.85
CA ILE A 111 -52.64 -11.77 12.48
C ILE A 111 -52.36 -10.72 11.42
N LYS A 112 -52.80 -9.48 11.67
CA LYS A 112 -52.51 -8.33 10.80
C LYS A 112 -51.42 -7.48 11.42
N LEU A 113 -50.32 -7.26 10.70
CA LEU A 113 -49.21 -6.43 11.16
C LEU A 113 -49.60 -4.95 11.22
N SER A 114 -50.58 -4.52 10.41
CA SER A 114 -51.12 -3.16 10.45
C SER A 114 -51.82 -2.82 11.78
N ASP A 115 -52.33 -3.82 12.51
CA ASP A 115 -52.94 -3.60 13.83
C ASP A 115 -51.89 -3.20 14.90
N PHE A 116 -50.63 -3.61 14.72
CA PHE A 116 -49.53 -3.32 15.65
C PHE A 116 -48.70 -2.09 15.23
N PHE A 117 -48.42 -1.97 13.93
CA PHE A 117 -47.43 -1.00 13.41
C PHE A 117 -47.99 -0.01 12.38
N GLY A 118 -49.23 -0.22 11.91
CA GLY A 118 -49.80 0.53 10.78
C GLY A 118 -49.16 0.21 9.43
N GLY A 119 -49.86 0.54 8.34
CA GLY A 119 -49.40 0.32 6.96
C GLY A 119 -50.07 -0.88 6.28
N ASP A 120 -49.35 -1.51 5.35
CA ASP A 120 -49.85 -2.66 4.57
C ASP A 120 -49.36 -4.02 5.11
N GLU A 121 -50.01 -5.10 4.65
CA GLU A 121 -49.76 -6.48 5.08
C GLU A 121 -48.74 -7.22 4.20
N TYR A 122 -47.98 -6.50 3.37
CA TYR A 122 -47.11 -7.17 2.41
C TYR A 122 -46.02 -7.97 3.13
N THR A 123 -45.97 -9.28 2.92
CA THR A 123 -44.93 -10.16 3.48
C THR A 123 -44.25 -10.95 2.38
N ALA A 124 -42.92 -10.98 2.41
CA ALA A 124 -42.06 -11.48 1.36
C ALA A 124 -41.42 -12.83 1.68
N ASP A 125 -41.16 -13.06 2.96
CA ASP A 125 -40.51 -14.25 3.49
C ASP A 125 -40.71 -14.36 5.00
N ILE A 126 -40.53 -15.58 5.51
CA ILE A 126 -40.62 -15.89 6.94
C ILE A 126 -39.62 -16.99 7.30
N VAL A 127 -38.98 -16.87 8.46
CA VAL A 127 -38.08 -17.90 9.00
C VAL A 127 -38.06 -17.83 10.53
N GLN A 128 -37.91 -18.96 11.20
CA GLN A 128 -37.70 -18.98 12.66
C GLN A 128 -36.23 -19.23 12.98
N SER A 129 -35.62 -18.42 13.84
CA SER A 129 -34.27 -18.64 14.35
C SER A 129 -34.24 -19.76 15.42
N THR A 130 -33.03 -20.20 15.77
CA THR A 130 -32.80 -21.27 16.77
C THR A 130 -33.24 -20.88 18.18
N ASP A 131 -33.25 -19.58 18.49
CA ASP A 131 -33.71 -19.02 19.77
C ASP A 131 -35.24 -18.89 19.86
N GLY A 132 -35.97 -19.40 18.87
CA GLY A 132 -37.43 -19.37 18.80
C GLY A 132 -38.02 -18.11 18.14
N THR A 133 -37.22 -17.09 17.85
CA THR A 133 -37.72 -15.84 17.24
C THR A 133 -38.21 -16.07 15.81
N VAL A 134 -39.43 -15.63 15.49
CA VAL A 134 -39.99 -15.67 14.13
C VAL A 134 -39.69 -14.35 13.43
N TRP A 135 -38.93 -14.40 12.35
CA TRP A 135 -38.54 -13.26 11.53
C TRP A 135 -39.36 -13.21 10.26
N ILE A 136 -39.93 -12.04 9.95
CA ILE A 136 -40.78 -11.82 8.78
C ILE A 136 -40.25 -10.63 7.97
N GLY A 137 -39.91 -10.89 6.71
CA GLY A 137 -39.40 -9.90 5.78
C GLY A 137 -40.53 -9.26 4.97
N SER A 138 -40.46 -7.95 4.73
CA SER A 138 -41.41 -7.18 3.92
C SER A 138 -40.67 -6.24 2.96
N LEU A 139 -41.30 -5.17 2.47
CA LEU A 139 -40.69 -4.10 1.67
C LEU A 139 -40.01 -3.10 2.61
N GLY A 140 -38.69 -3.22 2.77
CA GLY A 140 -37.91 -2.31 3.61
C GLY A 140 -38.19 -2.40 5.12
N LYS A 141 -38.93 -3.43 5.54
CA LYS A 141 -39.31 -3.69 6.94
C LYS A 141 -39.02 -5.14 7.30
N LEU A 142 -38.44 -5.35 8.47
CA LEU A 142 -38.18 -6.64 9.08
C LEU A 142 -38.90 -6.69 10.43
N TYR A 143 -39.78 -7.67 10.61
CA TYR A 143 -40.49 -7.88 11.86
C TYR A 143 -39.89 -9.07 12.60
N ALA A 144 -39.83 -8.98 13.92
CA ALA A 144 -39.42 -10.08 14.80
C ALA A 144 -40.53 -10.34 15.83
N TYR A 145 -40.86 -11.61 16.04
CA TYR A 145 -41.81 -12.05 17.05
C TYR A 145 -41.17 -13.06 17.99
N LYS A 146 -41.17 -12.77 19.29
CA LYS A 146 -40.63 -13.65 20.33
C LYS A 146 -41.44 -13.50 21.62
N ASP A 147 -41.81 -14.62 22.24
CA ASP A 147 -42.47 -14.66 23.55
C ASP A 147 -43.71 -13.74 23.69
N GLY A 148 -44.46 -13.53 22.59
CA GLY A 148 -45.66 -12.69 22.57
C GLY A 148 -45.41 -11.20 22.26
N GLU A 149 -44.14 -10.79 22.13
CA GLU A 149 -43.77 -9.41 21.80
C GLU A 149 -43.34 -9.28 20.33
N TRP A 150 -43.68 -8.14 19.73
CA TRP A 150 -43.31 -7.79 18.36
C TRP A 150 -42.30 -6.65 18.34
N ALA A 151 -41.29 -6.76 17.48
CA ALA A 151 -40.35 -5.69 17.16
C ALA A 151 -40.33 -5.41 15.65
N LEU A 152 -40.10 -4.14 15.28
CA LEU A 152 -40.02 -3.67 13.90
C LEU A 152 -38.68 -2.97 13.65
N TYR A 153 -38.00 -3.38 12.58
CA TYR A 153 -36.80 -2.76 12.05
C TYR A 153 -37.07 -2.27 10.63
N ASN A 154 -36.82 -0.99 10.36
CA ASN A 154 -37.12 -0.33 9.08
C ASN A 154 -35.89 0.36 8.49
N SER A 155 -35.77 0.31 7.15
CA SER A 155 -34.79 1.09 6.41
C SER A 155 -35.23 2.56 6.31
N PRO A 156 -34.31 3.57 6.40
CA PRO A 156 -32.86 3.44 6.55
C PRO A 156 -32.38 3.49 8.01
N GLN A 157 -33.30 3.53 8.99
CA GLN A 157 -32.94 3.64 10.41
C GLN A 157 -32.05 2.48 10.86
N PHE A 158 -32.36 1.28 10.37
CA PHE A 158 -31.50 0.11 10.50
C PHE A 158 -30.84 -0.22 9.16
N GLN A 159 -29.64 -0.79 9.22
CA GLN A 159 -28.91 -1.27 8.03
C GLN A 159 -29.56 -2.54 7.47
N ILE A 160 -30.75 -2.38 6.89
CA ILE A 160 -31.48 -3.42 6.17
C ILE A 160 -31.85 -2.91 4.77
N PRO A 161 -32.00 -3.80 3.77
CA PRO A 161 -32.35 -3.40 2.41
C PRO A 161 -33.72 -2.71 2.37
N ALA A 162 -33.86 -1.66 1.55
CA ALA A 162 -35.11 -0.90 1.43
C ALA A 162 -36.19 -1.56 0.53
N ASN A 163 -35.88 -2.70 -0.08
CA ASN A 163 -36.71 -3.40 -1.06
C ASN A 163 -37.29 -4.70 -0.47
N LYS A 164 -37.80 -5.59 -1.34
CA LYS A 164 -38.37 -6.88 -0.92
C LYS A 164 -37.29 -7.74 -0.24
N LEU A 165 -37.48 -8.01 1.05
CA LEU A 165 -36.56 -8.80 1.86
C LEU A 165 -36.75 -10.30 1.65
N LYS A 166 -35.64 -11.03 1.55
CA LYS A 166 -35.55 -12.49 1.60
C LYS A 166 -34.69 -12.89 2.79
N LEU A 167 -35.14 -13.89 3.53
CA LEU A 167 -34.56 -14.31 4.79
C LEU A 167 -34.02 -15.73 4.66
N PHE A 168 -32.80 -15.95 5.16
CA PHE A 168 -32.20 -17.27 5.17
C PHE A 168 -31.48 -17.52 6.49
N ARG A 169 -31.90 -18.55 7.22
CA ARG A 169 -31.25 -18.97 8.46
C ARG A 169 -30.04 -19.85 8.15
N SER A 170 -28.87 -19.45 8.65
CA SER A 170 -27.67 -20.28 8.65
C SER A 170 -27.69 -21.31 9.80
N ARG A 171 -26.79 -22.29 9.77
CA ARG A 171 -26.67 -23.34 10.81
C ARG A 171 -26.20 -22.81 12.18
N GLU A 172 -25.62 -21.61 12.24
CA GLU A 172 -24.90 -21.09 13.41
C GLU A 172 -25.49 -19.77 13.95
N ASN A 173 -26.75 -19.76 14.42
CA ASN A 173 -27.37 -18.58 15.05
C ASN A 173 -27.26 -17.26 14.25
N LYS A 174 -27.18 -17.37 12.91
CA LYS A 174 -27.00 -16.27 11.96
C LYS A 174 -28.19 -16.20 11.01
N LEU A 175 -28.67 -14.99 10.70
CA LEU A 175 -29.79 -14.71 9.80
C LEU A 175 -29.32 -13.82 8.66
N TRP A 176 -29.38 -14.33 7.44
CA TRP A 176 -29.15 -13.55 6.23
C TRP A 176 -30.42 -12.80 5.85
N ILE A 177 -30.28 -11.49 5.66
CA ILE A 177 -31.33 -10.57 5.22
C ILE A 177 -30.88 -9.98 3.88
N SER A 178 -31.48 -10.46 2.80
CA SER A 178 -31.12 -10.08 1.43
C SER A 178 -32.23 -9.24 0.80
N GLY A 179 -31.83 -8.20 0.07
CA GLY A 179 -32.75 -7.37 -0.69
C GLY A 179 -32.75 -7.74 -2.17
N PHE A 180 -33.92 -7.78 -2.82
CA PHE A 180 -34.01 -8.08 -4.26
C PHE A 180 -33.22 -7.08 -5.13
N LYS A 181 -32.13 -7.52 -5.79
CA LYS A 181 -31.17 -6.65 -6.51
C LYS A 181 -30.53 -5.58 -5.60
N SER A 182 -30.29 -5.90 -4.34
CA SER A 182 -29.62 -5.03 -3.37
C SER A 182 -28.60 -5.82 -2.54
N LYS A 183 -28.06 -5.18 -1.50
CA LYS A 183 -27.11 -5.77 -0.56
C LYS A 183 -27.76 -6.90 0.24
N ALA A 184 -26.92 -7.83 0.70
CA ALA A 184 -27.25 -8.78 1.75
C ALA A 184 -26.59 -8.32 3.05
N TYR A 185 -27.29 -8.54 4.15
CA TYR A 185 -26.84 -8.27 5.51
C TYR A 185 -26.87 -9.56 6.30
N LEU A 186 -25.90 -9.73 7.19
CA LEU A 186 -25.83 -10.87 8.10
C LEU A 186 -26.12 -10.37 9.51
N LEU A 187 -27.16 -10.89 10.13
CA LEU A 187 -27.48 -10.66 11.53
C LEU A 187 -26.99 -11.85 12.35
N ASP A 188 -25.97 -11.63 13.18
CA ASP A 188 -25.61 -12.56 14.24
C ASP A 188 -26.53 -12.29 15.44
N TYR A 189 -27.39 -13.27 15.77
CA TYR A 189 -28.30 -13.20 16.91
C TYR A 189 -27.86 -14.12 18.05
N SER A 190 -26.58 -14.54 18.05
CA SER A 190 -25.98 -15.30 19.15
C SER A 190 -26.04 -14.49 20.45
N PRO A 191 -26.78 -14.95 21.48
CA PRO A 191 -27.08 -14.13 22.67
C PRO A 191 -25.85 -13.80 23.51
N ASP A 192 -24.78 -14.60 23.40
CA ASP A 192 -23.61 -14.50 24.27
C ASP A 192 -22.41 -13.82 23.60
N ARG A 193 -22.47 -13.50 22.30
CA ARG A 193 -21.33 -12.93 21.58
C ARG A 193 -21.20 -11.42 21.77
N TRP A 194 -22.32 -10.72 21.63
CA TRP A 194 -22.40 -9.26 21.76
C TRP A 194 -23.48 -8.88 22.77
N ILE A 195 -23.09 -8.22 23.86
CA ILE A 195 -24.04 -7.73 24.88
C ILE A 195 -23.74 -6.27 25.17
N THR A 196 -24.77 -5.42 25.14
CA THR A 196 -24.66 -4.01 25.53
C THR A 196 -25.36 -3.77 26.86
N TYR A 197 -24.62 -3.24 27.83
CA TYR A 197 -25.13 -2.83 29.14
C TYR A 197 -25.23 -1.31 29.20
N VAL A 198 -26.45 -0.79 29.14
CA VAL A 198 -26.72 0.66 29.26
C VAL A 198 -26.79 1.04 30.73
N GLY A 199 -26.02 2.05 31.14
CA GLY A 199 -26.02 2.55 32.52
C GLY A 199 -25.18 1.73 33.51
N LEU A 200 -24.39 0.75 33.02
CA LEU A 200 -23.47 -0.06 33.81
C LEU A 200 -22.08 -0.03 33.17
N ASN A 201 -21.02 0.00 33.99
CA ASN A 201 -19.64 -0.24 33.58
C ASN A 201 -19.05 -1.41 34.33
N TYR A 202 -18.56 -2.39 33.59
CA TYR A 202 -17.86 -3.56 34.14
C TYR A 202 -16.57 -3.13 34.85
N GLN A 203 -16.25 -3.75 35.99
CA GLN A 203 -15.07 -3.41 36.77
C GLN A 203 -14.13 -4.59 36.95
N CYS A 204 -14.63 -5.73 37.42
CA CYS A 204 -13.84 -6.91 37.70
C CYS A 204 -14.75 -8.14 37.85
N GLU A 205 -14.13 -9.31 37.96
CA GLU A 205 -14.77 -10.56 38.35
C GLU A 205 -14.16 -11.12 39.64
N VAL A 206 -14.94 -11.91 40.36
CA VAL A 206 -14.51 -12.68 41.52
C VAL A 206 -14.79 -14.15 41.23
N GLY A 207 -13.72 -14.92 41.01
CA GLY A 207 -13.88 -16.27 40.43
C GLY A 207 -14.41 -16.21 38.99
N SER A 208 -15.00 -17.31 38.51
CA SER A 208 -15.51 -17.41 37.13
C SER A 208 -16.92 -16.87 36.92
N ASP A 209 -17.70 -16.69 38.00
CA ASP A 209 -19.16 -16.57 37.89
C ASP A 209 -19.72 -15.25 38.43
N GLU A 210 -18.97 -14.51 39.24
CA GLU A 210 -19.44 -13.25 39.85
C GLU A 210 -18.80 -12.02 39.19
N GLN A 211 -19.60 -11.29 38.44
CA GLN A 211 -19.20 -10.07 37.72
C GLN A 211 -19.60 -8.83 38.51
N TRP A 212 -18.70 -7.86 38.59
CA TRP A 212 -18.92 -6.60 39.29
C TRP A 212 -18.97 -5.41 38.35
N PHE A 213 -19.94 -4.53 38.59
CA PHE A 213 -20.21 -3.33 37.81
C PHE A 213 -20.32 -2.12 38.72
N LEU A 214 -20.11 -0.94 38.16
CA LEU A 214 -20.60 0.32 38.70
C LEU A 214 -21.77 0.79 37.84
N ASP A 215 -22.87 1.19 38.48
CA ASP A 215 -23.96 1.85 37.77
C ASP A 215 -23.68 3.34 37.57
N VAL A 216 -24.44 3.95 36.67
CA VAL A 216 -24.32 5.38 36.36
C VAL A 216 -24.62 6.30 37.56
N HIS A 217 -25.23 5.79 38.63
CA HIS A 217 -25.50 6.52 39.87
C HIS A 217 -24.41 6.29 40.94
N GLY A 218 -23.40 5.47 40.68
CA GLY A 218 -22.32 5.16 41.60
C GLY A 218 -22.61 4.02 42.58
N LYS A 219 -23.61 3.17 42.32
CA LYS A 219 -23.83 1.93 43.06
C LYS A 219 -22.89 0.84 42.55
N ALA A 220 -22.39 0.01 43.46
CA ALA A 220 -21.73 -1.23 43.08
C ALA A 220 -22.81 -2.28 42.81
N ILE A 221 -22.69 -3.02 41.71
CA ILE A 221 -23.64 -4.06 41.31
C ILE A 221 -22.85 -5.35 41.12
N SER A 222 -23.30 -6.46 41.70
CA SER A 222 -22.75 -7.79 41.40
C SER A 222 -23.81 -8.64 40.73
N LYS A 223 -23.34 -9.44 39.78
CA LYS A 223 -24.14 -10.37 38.99
C LYS A 223 -23.54 -11.75 39.16
N ASN A 224 -24.34 -12.68 39.67
CA ASN A 224 -24.00 -14.09 39.71
C ASN A 224 -25.15 -14.89 39.06
N GLY A 225 -24.91 -15.40 37.85
CA GLY A 225 -25.94 -15.93 36.97
C GLY A 225 -27.04 -14.90 36.68
N ASN A 226 -28.29 -15.24 37.03
CA ASN A 226 -29.45 -14.35 36.88
C ASN A 226 -29.70 -13.45 38.10
N ARG A 227 -28.90 -13.57 39.18
CA ARG A 227 -29.08 -12.80 40.40
C ARG A 227 -28.25 -11.52 40.33
N TRP A 228 -28.91 -10.39 40.48
CA TRP A 228 -28.29 -9.07 40.56
C TRP A 228 -28.46 -8.48 41.95
N ILE A 229 -27.39 -7.96 42.55
CA ILE A 229 -27.40 -7.29 43.86
C ILE A 229 -26.79 -5.92 43.70
N ALA A 230 -27.41 -4.90 44.29
CA ALA A 230 -26.95 -3.52 44.26
C ALA A 230 -26.61 -3.03 45.66
N TRP A 231 -25.44 -2.40 45.82
CA TRP A 231 -24.97 -1.79 47.06
C TRP A 231 -24.87 -0.28 46.91
N ASN A 232 -25.22 0.42 47.99
CA ASN A 232 -25.19 1.86 48.06
C ASN A 232 -24.58 2.34 49.40
N THR A 233 -24.65 3.63 49.66
CA THR A 233 -24.06 4.24 50.86
C THR A 233 -24.68 3.75 52.17
N GLU A 234 -25.93 3.29 52.17
CA GLU A 234 -26.61 2.68 53.32
C GLU A 234 -25.98 1.32 53.68
N ASP A 235 -25.41 0.61 52.70
CA ASP A 235 -24.71 -0.66 52.89
C ASP A 235 -23.25 -0.49 53.34
N GLY A 236 -22.81 0.76 53.49
CA GLY A 236 -21.44 1.15 53.88
C GLY A 236 -20.52 1.50 52.71
N LEU A 237 -21.02 1.48 51.47
CA LEU A 237 -20.24 1.90 50.29
C LEU A 237 -19.91 3.40 50.36
N ILE A 238 -18.85 3.80 49.67
CA ILE A 238 -18.52 5.21 49.45
C ILE A 238 -19.55 5.87 48.50
N ASP A 239 -19.68 7.19 48.50
CA ASP A 239 -20.77 7.87 47.76
C ASP A 239 -20.44 8.10 46.28
N ALA A 240 -19.16 8.14 45.94
CA ALA A 240 -18.68 8.31 44.58
C ALA A 240 -17.53 7.35 44.27
N PRO A 241 -17.78 6.03 44.20
CA PRO A 241 -16.79 5.06 43.75
C PRO A 241 -16.48 5.24 42.26
N VAL A 242 -15.22 5.31 41.89
CA VAL A 242 -14.81 5.51 40.48
C VAL A 242 -14.30 4.24 39.80
N THR A 243 -13.88 3.27 40.62
CA THR A 243 -13.41 1.95 40.20
C THR A 243 -13.68 0.90 41.28
N LEU A 244 -13.85 -0.36 40.88
CA LEU A 244 -13.81 -1.52 41.77
C LEU A 244 -12.63 -2.41 41.38
N LEU A 245 -12.00 -3.05 42.36
CA LEU A 245 -10.89 -3.99 42.19
C LEU A 245 -11.24 -5.29 42.92
N SER A 246 -10.98 -6.42 42.27
CA SER A 246 -10.95 -7.75 42.90
C SER A 246 -9.50 -8.08 43.23
N THR A 247 -9.20 -8.46 44.47
CA THR A 247 -7.85 -8.88 44.85
C THR A 247 -7.60 -10.35 44.52
N SER A 248 -6.33 -10.74 44.41
CA SER A 248 -5.90 -12.14 44.25
C SER A 248 -6.45 -13.08 45.34
N LYS A 249 -6.81 -12.53 46.51
CA LYS A 249 -7.44 -13.26 47.63
C LYS A 249 -8.98 -13.27 47.58
N GLY A 250 -9.59 -12.76 46.51
CA GLY A 250 -11.05 -12.77 46.28
C GLY A 250 -11.83 -11.69 47.02
N GLN A 251 -11.18 -10.64 47.54
CA GLN A 251 -11.84 -9.53 48.23
C GLN A 251 -12.13 -8.39 47.24
N VAL A 252 -13.32 -7.80 47.32
CA VAL A 252 -13.71 -6.67 46.46
C VAL A 252 -13.49 -5.35 47.18
N TRP A 253 -12.77 -4.44 46.52
CA TRP A 253 -12.49 -3.10 46.98
C TRP A 253 -13.13 -2.07 46.05
N ALA A 254 -13.64 -1.00 46.64
CA ALA A 254 -14.10 0.21 45.97
C ALA A 254 -13.16 1.35 46.30
N ALA A 255 -12.78 2.13 45.30
CA ALA A 255 -11.96 3.33 45.48
C ALA A 255 -12.62 4.54 44.82
N GLY A 256 -12.49 5.70 45.45
CA GLY A 256 -13.04 6.95 44.95
C GLY A 256 -13.07 8.02 46.01
N SER A 257 -14.27 8.54 46.29
CA SER A 257 -14.48 9.61 47.26
C SER A 257 -15.70 9.33 48.14
N HIS A 258 -15.69 9.91 49.35
CA HIS A 258 -16.82 10.03 50.25
C HIS A 258 -16.89 11.45 50.80
N ASN A 259 -17.97 12.18 50.52
CA ASN A 259 -18.15 13.59 50.89
C ASN A 259 -17.00 14.50 50.45
N GLY A 260 -16.42 14.25 49.27
CA GLY A 260 -15.33 15.05 48.72
C GLY A 260 -13.95 14.78 49.34
N VAL A 261 -13.79 13.64 50.03
CA VAL A 261 -12.53 13.15 50.59
C VAL A 261 -12.20 11.80 49.96
N ALA A 262 -10.92 11.56 49.64
CA ALA A 262 -10.46 10.26 49.16
C ALA A 262 -10.88 9.14 50.11
N ALA A 263 -11.44 8.08 49.56
CA ALA A 263 -12.01 6.99 50.35
C ALA A 263 -11.85 5.66 49.64
N THR A 264 -11.61 4.63 50.44
CA THR A 264 -11.67 3.22 50.03
C THR A 264 -12.79 2.52 50.81
N ALA A 265 -13.34 1.45 50.26
CA ALA A 265 -14.17 0.53 51.01
C ALA A 265 -13.91 -0.90 50.55
N TYR A 266 -14.00 -1.87 51.45
CA TYR A 266 -13.91 -3.28 51.10
C TYR A 266 -15.16 -4.04 51.52
N LEU A 267 -15.52 -5.07 50.76
CA LEU A 267 -16.64 -5.93 51.09
C LEU A 267 -16.17 -7.06 52.02
N HIS A 268 -16.79 -7.16 53.19
CA HIS A 268 -16.54 -8.24 54.14
C HIS A 268 -17.85 -8.65 54.83
N ASN A 269 -18.13 -9.95 54.88
CA ASN A 269 -19.35 -10.51 55.47
C ASN A 269 -20.67 -9.84 55.01
N GLY A 270 -20.74 -9.46 53.72
CA GLY A 270 -21.93 -8.85 53.12
C GLY A 270 -22.17 -7.38 53.47
N ARG A 271 -21.20 -6.68 54.07
CA ARG A 271 -21.23 -5.24 54.29
C ARG A 271 -19.96 -4.56 53.79
N TRP A 272 -20.10 -3.31 53.38
CA TRP A 272 -18.97 -2.49 52.98
C TRP A 272 -18.36 -1.79 54.20
N HIS A 273 -17.05 -1.90 54.34
CA HIS A 273 -16.27 -1.26 55.37
C HIS A 273 -15.48 -0.12 54.74
N LYS A 274 -15.94 1.12 54.93
CA LYS A 274 -15.32 2.33 54.37
C LYS A 274 -14.24 2.92 55.27
N GLN A 275 -13.20 3.46 54.64
CA GLN A 275 -12.11 4.18 55.27
C GLN A 275 -11.86 5.49 54.51
N LEU A 276 -11.67 6.58 55.26
CA LEU A 276 -11.39 7.91 54.72
C LEU A 276 -9.90 8.21 54.80
N HIS A 277 -9.37 8.87 53.77
CA HIS A 277 -7.97 9.25 53.62
C HIS A 277 -7.86 10.76 53.38
N PRO A 278 -8.21 11.60 54.38
CA PRO A 278 -8.25 13.07 54.24
C PRO A 278 -6.91 13.69 53.85
N GLU A 279 -5.80 13.05 54.19
CA GLU A 279 -4.45 13.48 53.84
C GLU A 279 -4.09 13.26 52.38
N LEU A 280 -4.77 12.34 51.67
CA LEU A 280 -4.43 12.03 50.28
C LEU A 280 -4.91 13.13 49.33
N SER A 281 -6.22 13.22 49.08
CA SER A 281 -6.81 14.26 48.22
C SER A 281 -8.34 14.24 48.32
N TRP A 282 -9.03 14.94 47.42
CA TRP A 282 -10.49 14.89 47.32
C TRP A 282 -11.03 13.53 46.82
N GLY A 283 -10.19 12.69 46.19
CA GLY A 283 -10.60 11.43 45.59
C GLY A 283 -9.43 10.59 45.07
N ILE A 284 -9.63 9.30 44.88
CA ILE A 284 -8.65 8.40 44.23
C ILE A 284 -8.85 8.43 42.70
N ASP A 285 -7.78 8.47 41.91
CA ASP A 285 -7.89 8.39 40.44
C ASP A 285 -8.24 6.95 40.02
N TYR A 286 -9.22 6.81 39.14
CA TYR A 286 -9.74 5.51 38.70
C TYR A 286 -8.71 4.63 37.97
N ARG A 287 -7.62 5.22 37.47
CA ARG A 287 -6.52 4.50 36.81
C ARG A 287 -5.43 4.07 37.80
N ALA A 288 -5.35 4.69 38.97
CA ALA A 288 -4.25 4.53 39.91
C ALA A 288 -4.64 3.62 41.08
N VAL A 289 -5.23 2.46 40.78
CA VAL A 289 -5.58 1.43 41.77
C VAL A 289 -5.01 0.11 41.28
N PHE A 290 -4.06 -0.45 42.03
CA PHE A 290 -3.24 -1.58 41.60
C PHE A 290 -2.93 -2.53 42.77
N GLU A 291 -2.92 -3.83 42.51
CA GLU A 291 -2.43 -4.87 43.43
C GLU A 291 -1.03 -5.32 42.96
N ALA A 292 -0.04 -5.18 43.83
CA ALA A 292 1.32 -5.66 43.55
C ALA A 292 1.44 -7.17 43.76
N LYS A 293 2.48 -7.79 43.19
CA LYS A 293 2.73 -9.25 43.30
C LYS A 293 2.88 -9.76 44.74
N ASP A 294 3.21 -8.89 45.70
CA ASP A 294 3.27 -9.23 47.12
C ASP A 294 1.90 -9.18 47.83
N GLY A 295 0.84 -8.79 47.12
CA GLY A 295 -0.52 -8.64 47.63
C GLY A 295 -0.83 -7.25 48.21
N SER A 296 0.14 -6.32 48.20
CA SER A 296 -0.09 -4.95 48.67
C SER A 296 -0.94 -4.15 47.69
N LEU A 297 -1.84 -3.30 48.19
CA LEU A 297 -2.70 -2.44 47.38
C LEU A 297 -2.17 -1.01 47.33
N TRP A 298 -2.15 -0.44 46.14
CA TRP A 298 -1.65 0.91 45.89
C TRP A 298 -2.75 1.80 45.32
N PHE A 299 -2.89 3.00 45.88
CA PHE A 299 -3.94 3.96 45.53
C PHE A 299 -3.34 5.35 45.29
N GLY A 300 -3.51 5.88 44.09
CA GLY A 300 -3.01 7.20 43.70
C GLY A 300 -4.02 8.33 43.88
N ALA A 301 -3.53 9.50 44.31
CA ALA A 301 -4.34 10.70 44.43
C ALA A 301 -4.86 11.22 43.08
N SER A 302 -6.06 11.81 43.10
CA SER A 302 -6.60 12.55 41.96
C SER A 302 -5.95 13.94 41.81
N VAL A 303 -5.98 14.46 40.59
CA VAL A 303 -5.13 15.51 39.97
C VAL A 303 -4.92 16.81 40.74
N ASP A 304 -5.85 17.19 41.62
CA ASP A 304 -5.90 18.53 42.20
C ASP A 304 -5.53 18.48 43.68
N ALA A 305 -4.23 18.62 43.97
CA ALA A 305 -3.73 18.82 45.32
C ALA A 305 -4.20 20.20 45.82
N GLU A 306 -4.87 20.24 46.96
CA GLU A 306 -5.30 21.47 47.61
C GLU A 306 -4.66 21.53 49.01
N PRO A 307 -3.39 21.95 49.11
CA PRO A 307 -2.67 21.98 50.39
C PRO A 307 -3.39 22.81 51.44
N ASP A 308 -4.06 23.88 51.02
CA ASP A 308 -4.85 24.77 51.88
C ASP A 308 -6.04 24.06 52.55
N LYS A 309 -6.51 22.94 51.99
CA LYS A 309 -7.55 22.08 52.59
C LYS A 309 -6.98 20.86 53.32
N GLY A 310 -5.66 20.76 53.44
CA GLY A 310 -4.98 19.61 54.05
C GLY A 310 -4.76 18.42 53.10
N HIS A 311 -5.05 18.57 51.81
CA HIS A 311 -4.85 17.55 50.80
C HIS A 311 -3.38 17.56 50.32
N LEU A 312 -2.61 16.51 50.65
CA LEU A 312 -1.17 16.46 50.39
C LEU A 312 -0.78 15.78 49.08
N SER A 313 -1.74 15.15 48.37
CA SER A 313 -1.51 14.33 47.17
C SER A 313 -0.57 13.14 47.41
N GLY A 314 -0.23 12.42 46.33
CA GLY A 314 0.74 11.34 46.34
C GLY A 314 0.09 9.96 46.19
N VAL A 315 0.65 8.96 46.86
CA VAL A 315 0.24 7.55 46.74
C VAL A 315 0.12 6.90 48.11
N LEU A 316 -0.94 6.13 48.32
CA LEU A 316 -1.11 5.27 49.49
C LEU A 316 -0.75 3.84 49.15
N LYS A 317 -0.09 3.15 50.09
CA LYS A 317 0.14 1.72 50.09
C LYS A 317 -0.56 1.08 51.29
N LEU A 318 -1.24 -0.02 51.05
CA LEU A 318 -1.80 -0.92 52.06
C LEU A 318 -1.02 -2.23 52.01
N GLU A 319 -0.33 -2.57 53.10
CA GLU A 319 0.58 -3.73 53.15
C GLU A 319 -0.15 -5.08 52.97
N ASP A 320 -1.23 -5.30 53.73
CA ASP A 320 -2.04 -6.51 53.61
C ASP A 320 -3.54 -6.15 53.65
N PRO A 321 -4.27 -6.31 52.54
CA PRO A 321 -5.70 -6.01 52.49
C PRO A 321 -6.57 -6.97 53.31
N THR A 322 -6.02 -8.10 53.77
CA THR A 322 -6.74 -9.11 54.55
C THR A 322 -6.51 -9.05 56.06
N ALA A 323 -5.67 -8.13 56.52
CA ALA A 323 -5.44 -7.95 57.96
C ALA A 323 -6.67 -7.32 58.65
N ASP A 324 -6.92 -7.70 59.90
CA ASP A 324 -7.98 -7.10 60.71
C ASP A 324 -7.71 -5.60 60.95
N ASP A 325 -6.43 -5.25 61.19
CA ASP A 325 -5.94 -3.88 61.33
C ASP A 325 -5.15 -3.46 60.08
N LEU A 326 -5.77 -2.63 59.25
CA LEU A 326 -5.17 -2.17 58.00
C LEU A 326 -4.04 -1.17 58.24
N ILE A 327 -2.83 -1.49 57.79
CA ILE A 327 -1.65 -0.64 57.91
C ILE A 327 -1.44 0.14 56.61
N TRP A 328 -1.48 1.47 56.72
CA TRP A 328 -1.35 2.38 55.58
C TRP A 328 -0.04 3.16 55.63
N GLU A 329 0.66 3.20 54.50
CA GLU A 329 1.81 4.05 54.27
C GLU A 329 1.45 5.13 53.23
N HIS A 330 1.79 6.38 53.51
CA HIS A 330 1.52 7.51 52.62
C HIS A 330 2.81 8.11 52.07
N PHE A 331 3.01 7.96 50.76
CA PHE A 331 4.05 8.63 50.00
C PHE A 331 3.54 10.02 49.59
N LYS A 332 3.95 11.04 50.33
CA LYS A 332 3.48 12.42 50.14
C LYS A 332 4.19 13.12 48.99
N TYR A 333 3.46 14.04 48.35
CA TYR A 333 4.05 14.95 47.36
C TYR A 333 5.20 15.76 47.97
N HIS A 334 6.28 15.93 47.19
CA HIS A 334 7.56 16.55 47.57
C HIS A 334 8.39 15.84 48.66
N GLU A 335 8.00 14.65 49.10
CA GLU A 335 8.81 13.81 49.98
C GLU A 335 9.48 12.67 49.19
N ASN A 336 10.70 12.30 49.60
CA ASN A 336 11.44 11.14 49.07
C ASN A 336 11.49 11.06 47.52
N GLY A 337 11.54 12.20 46.82
CA GLY A 337 11.65 12.28 45.36
C GLY A 337 10.31 12.25 44.59
N LEU A 338 9.16 12.15 45.25
CA LEU A 338 7.85 12.16 44.60
C LEU A 338 7.45 13.58 44.17
N ASN A 339 7.92 13.99 42.99
CA ASN A 339 7.74 15.35 42.46
C ASN A 339 6.53 15.50 41.53
N GLN A 340 5.52 14.63 41.64
CA GLN A 340 4.25 14.78 40.91
C GLN A 340 3.07 14.57 41.84
N SER A 341 2.06 15.44 41.74
CA SER A 341 0.85 15.36 42.55
C SER A 341 -0.17 14.37 41.95
N ASN A 342 -0.19 14.25 40.62
CA ASN A 342 -1.13 13.42 39.88
C ASN A 342 -0.62 11.98 39.72
N ALA A 343 -1.53 11.01 39.92
CA ALA A 343 -1.29 9.59 39.70
C ALA A 343 -2.20 9.06 38.59
N TYR A 344 -1.61 8.69 37.44
CA TYR A 344 -2.28 8.24 36.22
C TYR A 344 -1.85 6.83 35.84
N GLY A 345 -2.16 5.86 36.70
CA GLY A 345 -1.72 4.47 36.53
C GLY A 345 -0.61 4.09 37.50
N ILE A 346 -0.68 2.85 37.97
CA ILE A 346 0.35 2.23 38.81
C ILE A 346 0.60 0.82 38.25
N GLY A 347 1.86 0.44 38.12
CA GLY A 347 2.25 -0.90 37.70
C GLY A 347 3.52 -1.36 38.40
N GLN A 348 3.88 -2.61 38.20
CA GLN A 348 5.10 -3.24 38.70
C GLN A 348 5.95 -3.79 37.56
N SER A 349 7.24 -3.48 37.52
CA SER A 349 8.16 -4.07 36.56
C SER A 349 8.59 -5.49 36.96
N PRO A 350 9.20 -6.27 36.05
CA PRO A 350 9.62 -7.65 36.32
C PRO A 350 10.60 -7.80 37.49
N ASP A 351 11.42 -6.77 37.71
CA ASP A 351 12.36 -6.69 38.84
C ASP A 351 11.73 -6.29 40.18
N GLY A 352 10.39 -6.12 40.22
CA GLY A 352 9.61 -5.85 41.42
C GLY A 352 9.43 -4.37 41.76
N ARG A 353 10.02 -3.43 41.01
CA ARG A 353 9.84 -1.98 41.26
C ARG A 353 8.43 -1.52 40.93
N ILE A 354 7.88 -0.63 41.75
CA ILE A 354 6.58 0.01 41.51
C ILE A 354 6.79 1.27 40.67
N TRP A 355 5.97 1.43 39.64
CA TRP A 355 5.98 2.53 38.69
C TRP A 355 4.68 3.32 38.77
N LEU A 356 4.80 4.64 38.66
CA LEU A 356 3.72 5.60 38.78
C LEU A 356 3.69 6.49 37.55
N GLY A 357 2.58 6.47 36.82
CA GLY A 357 2.28 7.41 35.74
C GLY A 357 1.75 8.73 36.27
N GLY A 358 1.91 9.81 35.52
CA GLY A 358 1.48 11.14 35.93
C GLY A 358 1.99 12.23 35.00
N GLY A 359 2.53 13.31 35.57
CA GLY A 359 3.23 14.34 34.80
C GLY A 359 4.50 13.80 34.12
N SER A 360 5.09 12.77 34.70
CA SER A 360 6.13 11.92 34.12
C SER A 360 5.96 10.48 34.61
N LEU A 361 6.81 9.58 34.09
CA LEU A 361 6.97 8.25 34.67
C LEU A 361 7.95 8.31 35.86
N LEU A 362 7.54 7.76 37.00
CA LEU A 362 8.41 7.58 38.17
C LEU A 362 8.45 6.10 38.58
N PHE A 363 9.55 5.67 39.19
CA PHE A 363 9.63 4.37 39.85
C PHE A 363 10.17 4.48 41.27
N TYR A 364 9.72 3.58 42.15
CA TYR A 364 10.16 3.49 43.53
C TYR A 364 11.27 2.44 43.67
N ASN A 365 12.40 2.81 44.25
CA ASN A 365 13.58 1.95 44.41
C ASN A 365 13.77 1.38 45.83
N GLY A 366 12.77 1.47 46.70
CA GLY A 366 12.86 1.04 48.09
C GLY A 366 13.28 2.14 49.08
N GLY A 367 13.53 3.37 48.60
CA GLY A 367 13.78 4.52 49.48
C GLY A 367 13.37 5.87 48.89
N SER A 368 13.46 6.03 47.57
CA SER A 368 13.03 7.25 46.87
C SER A 368 12.42 6.97 45.50
N TRP A 369 11.62 7.93 45.03
CA TRP A 369 11.08 7.97 43.68
C TRP A 369 12.11 8.57 42.72
N GLN A 370 12.29 7.91 41.58
CA GLN A 370 13.25 8.30 40.54
C GLN A 370 12.59 8.32 39.16
N GLN A 371 13.16 9.08 38.23
CA GLN A 371 12.73 9.10 36.84
C GLN A 371 13.57 8.13 36.01
N PRO A 372 13.00 7.50 34.98
CA PRO A 372 13.79 6.75 34.00
C PRO A 372 14.67 7.71 33.19
N GLU A 373 15.76 7.18 32.61
CA GLU A 373 16.66 7.99 31.79
C GLU A 373 15.97 8.54 30.53
N MET A 374 14.99 7.82 30.01
CA MET A 374 14.26 8.13 28.77
C MET A 374 13.50 9.47 28.82
N GLU A 375 13.86 10.40 27.94
CA GLU A 375 13.30 11.76 27.92
C GLU A 375 11.82 11.79 27.49
N GLN A 376 11.40 10.89 26.61
CA GLN A 376 10.01 10.78 26.14
C GLN A 376 9.02 10.44 27.26
N LEU A 377 9.47 9.73 28.29
CA LEU A 377 8.68 9.34 29.47
C LEU A 377 8.73 10.41 30.59
N ARG A 378 9.34 11.58 30.33
CA ARG A 378 9.29 12.74 31.23
C ARG A 378 8.11 13.68 30.93
N GLN A 379 7.21 13.27 30.05
CA GLN A 379 5.97 13.97 29.72
C GLN A 379 4.76 13.15 30.19
N PHE A 380 3.55 13.68 29.98
CA PHE A 380 2.30 13.09 30.45
C PHE A 380 2.15 11.60 30.09
N VAL A 381 2.20 10.76 31.12
CA VAL A 381 1.92 9.32 31.08
C VAL A 381 0.48 9.13 31.53
N ASN A 382 -0.36 8.58 30.66
CA ASN A 382 -1.80 8.48 30.91
C ASN A 382 -2.19 7.22 31.67
N ILE A 383 -1.42 6.15 31.49
CA ILE A 383 -1.68 4.83 32.08
C ILE A 383 -0.37 4.04 32.20
N VAL A 384 -0.29 3.26 33.27
CA VAL A 384 0.78 2.29 33.54
C VAL A 384 0.10 1.02 34.01
N THR A 385 0.47 -0.11 33.44
CA THR A 385 0.00 -1.45 33.82
C THR A 385 1.13 -2.46 33.68
N SER A 386 0.87 -3.70 34.09
CA SER A 386 1.86 -4.77 34.12
C SER A 386 1.27 -6.08 33.65
N THR A 387 2.09 -6.85 32.94
CA THR A 387 1.89 -8.28 32.72
C THR A 387 2.75 -9.08 33.70
N GLU A 388 2.85 -10.40 33.49
CA GLU A 388 3.74 -11.24 34.28
C GLU A 388 5.21 -10.80 34.15
N ASN A 389 5.67 -10.49 32.91
CA ASN A 389 7.08 -10.21 32.62
C ASN A 389 7.35 -8.86 31.93
N GLN A 390 6.37 -7.96 31.85
CA GLN A 390 6.55 -6.66 31.22
C GLN A 390 5.85 -5.55 32.00
N LEU A 391 6.44 -4.35 31.95
CA LEU A 391 5.75 -3.12 32.31
C LEU A 391 5.29 -2.43 31.02
N VAL A 392 4.02 -2.05 30.97
CA VAL A 392 3.40 -1.44 29.80
C VAL A 392 2.94 -0.03 30.14
N VAL A 393 3.43 0.95 29.40
CA VAL A 393 3.26 2.38 29.69
C VAL A 393 2.65 3.09 28.50
N GLY A 394 1.47 3.69 28.69
CA GLY A 394 0.78 4.51 27.70
C GLY A 394 1.12 5.98 27.84
N SER A 395 1.75 6.56 26.82
CA SER A 395 2.01 7.99 26.71
C SER A 395 0.84 8.73 26.08
N ARG A 396 0.72 10.02 26.38
CA ARG A 396 -0.22 10.90 25.69
C ARG A 396 0.24 11.30 24.28
N PHE A 397 1.55 11.29 24.02
CA PHE A 397 2.11 11.85 22.78
C PHE A 397 3.00 10.89 21.99
N TYR A 398 3.51 9.85 22.64
CA TYR A 398 4.55 8.99 22.07
C TYR A 398 4.12 7.53 21.92
N GLY A 399 2.82 7.24 21.97
CA GLY A 399 2.30 5.88 21.87
C GLY A 399 2.57 5.08 23.14
N ILE A 400 2.93 3.82 22.96
CA ILE A 400 3.09 2.84 24.05
C ILE A 400 4.56 2.45 24.20
N PHE A 401 4.96 2.22 25.44
CA PHE A 401 6.29 1.75 25.78
C PHE A 401 6.17 0.45 26.55
N ILE A 402 6.93 -0.56 26.14
CA ILE A 402 7.03 -1.86 26.80
C ILE A 402 8.43 -2.00 27.37
N PHE A 403 8.52 -2.41 28.64
CA PHE A 403 9.77 -2.65 29.34
C PHE A 403 9.83 -4.10 29.82
N ASP A 404 10.78 -4.87 29.28
CA ASP A 404 11.00 -6.29 29.59
C ASP A 404 11.86 -6.51 30.86
N GLY A 405 12.23 -5.43 31.55
CA GLY A 405 13.15 -5.45 32.69
C GLY A 405 14.58 -5.00 32.36
N GLN A 406 14.97 -5.00 31.08
CA GLN A 406 16.28 -4.55 30.61
C GLN A 406 16.17 -3.44 29.56
N ASN A 407 15.32 -3.64 28.54
CA ASN A 407 15.19 -2.79 27.38
C ASN A 407 13.79 -2.18 27.30
N TRP A 408 13.74 -0.98 26.74
CA TRP A 408 12.51 -0.30 26.39
C TRP A 408 12.26 -0.42 24.89
N ILE A 409 11.04 -0.81 24.53
CA ILE A 409 10.55 -0.81 23.15
C ILE A 409 9.42 0.21 23.06
N ASN A 410 9.49 1.13 22.10
CA ASN A 410 8.44 2.10 21.82
C ASN A 410 7.66 1.67 20.57
N PHE A 411 6.33 1.68 20.66
CA PHE A 411 5.45 1.57 19.51
C PHE A 411 4.64 2.86 19.36
N ASN A 412 4.61 3.39 18.14
CA ASN A 412 3.90 4.60 17.77
C ASN A 412 3.20 4.40 16.41
N THR A 413 2.72 5.47 15.79
CA THR A 413 2.05 5.42 14.48
C THR A 413 2.90 4.80 13.36
N GLU A 414 4.23 4.95 13.41
CA GLU A 414 5.15 4.31 12.47
C GLU A 414 5.27 2.80 12.72
N SER A 415 4.94 2.34 13.94
CA SER A 415 4.97 0.94 14.35
C SER A 415 3.62 0.22 14.17
N GLY A 416 2.60 0.88 13.61
CA GLY A 416 1.29 0.29 13.32
C GLY A 416 0.14 0.70 14.24
N LEU A 417 0.38 1.54 15.25
CA LEU A 417 -0.71 2.17 16.01
C LEU A 417 -1.46 3.20 15.14
N THR A 418 -2.75 3.38 15.35
CA THR A 418 -3.54 4.38 14.63
C THR A 418 -3.37 5.80 15.18
N ASN A 419 -3.05 5.94 16.46
CA ASN A 419 -2.78 7.22 17.12
C ASN A 419 -1.83 7.03 18.31
N ASN A 420 -1.00 8.03 18.59
CA ASN A 420 -0.04 8.02 19.70
C ASN A 420 -0.66 8.37 21.07
N THR A 421 -1.90 8.83 21.10
CA THR A 421 -2.61 9.16 22.34
C THR A 421 -3.24 7.92 22.94
N ILE A 422 -2.59 7.36 23.97
CA ILE A 422 -3.11 6.16 24.64
C ILE A 422 -4.13 6.54 25.72
N ILE A 423 -5.33 5.96 25.64
CA ILE A 423 -6.46 6.22 26.55
C ILE A 423 -6.57 5.11 27.59
N SER A 424 -6.53 3.85 27.15
CA SER A 424 -6.64 2.66 28.00
C SER A 424 -5.71 1.58 27.48
N ILE A 425 -5.20 0.75 28.39
CA ILE A 425 -4.40 -0.44 28.11
C ILE A 425 -4.97 -1.56 28.97
N ASP A 426 -5.18 -2.70 28.34
CA ASP A 426 -5.48 -3.95 29.00
C ASP A 426 -4.47 -4.99 28.52
N ALA A 427 -3.50 -5.30 29.38
CA ALA A 427 -2.40 -6.19 29.06
C ALA A 427 -2.71 -7.59 29.61
N VAL A 428 -3.27 -8.45 28.76
CA VAL A 428 -3.71 -9.81 29.12
C VAL A 428 -2.49 -10.72 29.31
N SER A 429 -1.52 -10.60 28.41
CA SER A 429 -0.24 -11.31 28.44
C SER A 429 0.82 -10.51 27.70
N ASP A 430 2.07 -10.97 27.75
CA ASP A 430 3.19 -10.35 27.03
C ASP A 430 2.92 -10.23 25.51
N ASP A 431 2.21 -11.21 24.95
CA ASP A 431 1.83 -11.27 23.53
C ASP A 431 0.36 -10.89 23.26
N CYS A 432 -0.34 -10.29 24.23
CA CYS A 432 -1.74 -9.88 24.05
C CYS A 432 -2.03 -8.60 24.83
N ILE A 433 -1.87 -7.47 24.15
CA ILE A 433 -2.09 -6.14 24.74
C ILE A 433 -3.15 -5.40 23.93
N TRP A 434 -4.27 -5.08 24.57
CA TRP A 434 -5.30 -4.23 24.01
C TRP A 434 -5.05 -2.79 24.37
N VAL A 435 -5.21 -1.89 23.39
CA VAL A 435 -4.94 -0.48 23.55
C VAL A 435 -6.06 0.33 22.89
N ALA A 436 -6.74 1.13 23.70
CA ALA A 436 -7.62 2.17 23.17
C ALA A 436 -6.78 3.40 22.84
N THR A 437 -6.81 3.82 21.57
CA THR A 437 -6.26 5.09 21.09
C THR A 437 -7.41 6.08 20.85
N GLU A 438 -7.09 7.33 20.50
CA GLU A 438 -8.10 8.29 20.08
C GLU A 438 -8.72 7.86 18.73
N ASN A 439 -9.96 7.36 18.80
CA ASN A 439 -10.79 6.83 17.70
C ASN A 439 -10.46 5.41 17.19
N ASP A 440 -9.76 4.57 17.94
CA ASP A 440 -9.62 3.14 17.59
C ASP A 440 -9.26 2.28 18.82
N ILE A 441 -9.43 0.97 18.68
CA ILE A 441 -8.94 -0.02 19.63
C ILE A 441 -8.04 -0.99 18.89
N CYS A 442 -6.75 -0.95 19.23
CA CYS A 442 -5.73 -1.80 18.64
C CYS A 442 -5.41 -2.98 19.55
N ARG A 443 -4.96 -4.09 18.97
CA ARG A 443 -4.42 -5.25 19.70
C ARG A 443 -3.01 -5.55 19.24
N PHE A 444 -2.12 -5.79 20.20
CA PHE A 444 -0.77 -6.29 19.98
C PHE A 444 -0.70 -7.80 20.18
N ASP A 445 0.01 -8.50 19.30
CA ASP A 445 0.16 -9.97 19.30
C ASP A 445 1.57 -10.48 19.67
N GLY A 446 2.42 -9.58 20.19
CA GLY A 446 3.84 -9.86 20.43
C GLY A 446 4.75 -9.37 19.30
N GLU A 447 4.24 -9.21 18.08
CA GLU A 447 5.00 -8.70 16.93
C GLU A 447 4.42 -7.39 16.37
N ARG A 448 3.08 -7.23 16.34
CA ARG A 448 2.41 -6.20 15.53
C ARG A 448 1.12 -5.71 16.15
N TRP A 449 0.68 -4.57 15.64
CA TRP A 449 -0.60 -3.96 15.95
C TRP A 449 -1.64 -4.29 14.87
N SER A 450 -2.75 -4.89 15.29
CA SER A 450 -3.98 -4.96 14.50
C SER A 450 -4.91 -3.82 14.90
N ASN A 451 -5.58 -3.21 13.93
CA ASN A 451 -6.39 -2.01 14.07
C ASN A 451 -7.78 -2.19 13.43
N ASN A 452 -8.72 -1.29 13.75
CA ASN A 452 -10.10 -1.36 13.25
C ASN A 452 -10.75 -2.74 13.52
N ILE A 453 -10.53 -3.26 14.73
CA ILE A 453 -11.09 -4.56 15.18
C ILE A 453 -12.57 -4.41 15.51
N PHE A 454 -12.95 -3.26 16.08
CA PHE A 454 -14.31 -2.96 16.52
C PHE A 454 -14.99 -1.90 15.64
N PRO A 455 -16.33 -1.88 15.58
CA PRO A 455 -17.09 -0.80 14.95
C PRO A 455 -16.82 0.57 15.59
N GLU A 456 -16.94 1.65 14.81
CA GLU A 456 -16.64 3.02 15.25
C GLU A 456 -17.45 3.45 16.48
N GLU A 457 -18.66 2.91 16.69
CA GLU A 457 -19.52 3.24 17.83
C GLU A 457 -18.91 2.80 19.17
N MET A 458 -18.01 1.80 19.15
CA MET A 458 -17.31 1.26 20.32
C MET A 458 -16.05 2.04 20.65
N ASN A 459 -15.58 2.90 19.74
CA ASN A 459 -14.40 3.73 19.98
C ASN A 459 -14.59 4.64 21.19
N MET A 460 -13.51 4.92 21.89
CA MET A 460 -13.51 5.79 23.06
C MET A 460 -13.07 7.19 22.67
N ASP A 461 -13.79 8.19 23.18
CA ASP A 461 -13.33 9.57 23.11
C ASP A 461 -12.18 9.76 24.10
N PHE A 462 -11.32 10.76 23.85
CA PHE A 462 -10.26 11.17 24.78
C PHE A 462 -10.77 11.43 26.21
N GLU A 463 -12.07 11.74 26.36
CA GLU A 463 -12.70 12.06 27.64
C GLU A 463 -13.09 10.85 28.50
N GLY A 464 -12.86 9.60 28.09
CA GLY A 464 -12.80 8.47 29.02
C GLY A 464 -13.46 7.17 28.58
N GLY A 465 -12.99 6.10 29.22
CA GLY A 465 -13.38 4.71 28.98
C GLY A 465 -12.25 3.79 29.44
N ASN A 466 -12.50 2.49 29.46
CA ASN A 466 -11.43 1.50 29.59
C ASN A 466 -11.81 0.17 28.94
N ILE A 467 -10.79 -0.58 28.58
CA ILE A 467 -10.89 -1.96 28.10
C ILE A 467 -10.54 -2.86 29.27
N ARG A 468 -11.24 -3.98 29.40
CA ARG A 468 -10.93 -5.03 30.36
C ARG A 468 -11.20 -6.40 29.75
N HIS A 469 -10.36 -7.38 30.05
CA HIS A 469 -10.60 -8.78 29.74
C HIS A 469 -11.21 -9.50 30.95
N CYS A 470 -11.75 -10.66 30.67
CA CYS A 470 -12.42 -11.55 31.61
C CYS A 470 -11.87 -12.96 31.41
N SER A 471 -11.94 -13.80 32.45
CA SER A 471 -11.39 -15.16 32.45
C SER A 471 -12.03 -16.08 31.40
N ASP A 472 -13.24 -15.77 30.95
CA ASP A 472 -13.95 -16.43 29.85
C ASP A 472 -13.48 -15.99 28.44
N GLY A 473 -12.49 -15.10 28.36
CA GLY A 473 -11.99 -14.53 27.11
C GLY A 473 -12.79 -13.33 26.59
N ALA A 474 -13.85 -12.91 27.29
CA ALA A 474 -14.64 -11.76 26.86
C ALA A 474 -13.90 -10.43 27.07
N ILE A 475 -14.05 -9.55 26.10
CA ILE A 475 -13.52 -8.19 26.08
C ILE A 475 -14.65 -7.22 26.43
N TRP A 476 -14.42 -6.40 27.45
CA TRP A 476 -15.35 -5.43 27.96
C TRP A 476 -14.86 -4.02 27.65
N ILE A 477 -15.63 -3.30 26.84
CA ILE A 477 -15.34 -1.94 26.40
C ILE A 477 -16.28 -1.01 27.15
N ASN A 478 -15.76 -0.37 28.20
CA ASN A 478 -16.50 0.59 29.01
C ASN A 478 -16.34 2.00 28.44
N LYS A 479 -17.47 2.66 28.14
CA LYS A 479 -17.51 4.08 27.80
C LYS A 479 -18.04 4.87 29.00
N SER A 480 -17.29 5.90 29.39
CA SER A 480 -17.70 6.82 30.46
C SER A 480 -17.00 8.17 30.33
N ASP A 481 -17.78 9.25 30.38
CA ASP A 481 -17.22 10.60 30.31
C ASP A 481 -16.45 10.97 31.59
N ARG A 482 -15.43 11.81 31.43
CA ARG A 482 -14.65 12.41 32.52
C ARG A 482 -15.51 13.11 33.57
N GLY A 483 -16.60 13.74 33.13
CA GLY A 483 -17.55 14.41 34.02
C GLY A 483 -18.19 13.47 35.05
N TRP A 484 -18.42 12.20 34.68
CA TRP A 484 -18.93 11.19 35.60
C TRP A 484 -17.86 10.73 36.59
N LYS A 485 -16.63 10.50 36.12
CA LYS A 485 -15.49 10.10 36.98
C LYS A 485 -15.13 11.18 38.01
N ARG A 486 -15.43 12.46 37.71
CA ARG A 486 -15.19 13.62 38.58
C ARG A 486 -16.42 14.11 39.36
N ARG A 487 -17.51 13.34 39.41
CA ARG A 487 -18.77 13.75 40.07
C ARG A 487 -18.66 14.05 41.56
N ALA A 488 -17.66 13.49 42.24
CA ALA A 488 -17.36 13.80 43.64
C ALA A 488 -16.82 15.24 43.84
N PHE A 489 -16.33 15.87 42.76
CA PHE A 489 -15.75 17.20 42.83
C PHE A 489 -16.85 18.29 42.85
N SER A 490 -16.92 19.02 43.95
CA SER A 490 -18.06 19.84 44.42
C SER A 490 -18.53 20.99 43.53
N HIS A 491 -17.89 21.25 42.38
CA HIS A 491 -18.24 22.36 41.47
C HIS A 491 -18.75 21.92 40.09
N ASN A 492 -18.75 20.63 39.77
CA ASN A 492 -19.23 20.14 38.48
C ASN A 492 -20.61 19.48 38.61
N LYS A 493 -21.64 20.12 38.06
CA LYS A 493 -22.87 19.39 37.73
C LYS A 493 -22.54 18.43 36.60
N THR A 494 -22.57 17.12 36.88
CA THR A 494 -22.42 16.10 35.84
C THR A 494 -23.46 16.36 34.75
N GLN A 495 -22.98 16.53 33.51
CA GLN A 495 -23.86 16.85 32.39
C GLN A 495 -24.75 15.65 32.06
N GLN A 496 -25.97 15.89 31.61
CA GLN A 496 -26.90 14.82 31.22
C GLN A 496 -26.32 13.92 30.11
N ARG A 497 -25.43 14.47 29.26
CA ARG A 497 -24.69 13.71 28.25
C ARG A 497 -23.83 12.59 28.85
N SER A 498 -23.19 12.84 30.00
CA SER A 498 -22.33 11.86 30.66
C SER A 498 -23.08 10.65 31.21
N TYR A 499 -24.37 10.80 31.51
CA TYR A 499 -25.23 9.67 31.85
C TYR A 499 -25.65 8.88 30.61
N LYS A 500 -25.89 9.55 29.47
CA LYS A 500 -26.25 8.89 28.21
C LYS A 500 -25.09 8.08 27.61
N ASN A 501 -23.86 8.55 27.81
CA ASN A 501 -22.65 7.90 27.30
C ASN A 501 -22.10 6.81 28.23
N TYR A 502 -22.77 6.51 29.34
CA TYR A 502 -22.34 5.49 30.29
C TYR A 502 -22.84 4.10 29.85
N ILE A 503 -22.05 3.45 28.99
CA ILE A 503 -22.44 2.23 28.30
C ILE A 503 -21.24 1.27 28.32
N THR A 504 -21.52 -0.03 28.36
CA THR A 504 -20.51 -1.07 28.21
C THR A 504 -20.89 -2.06 27.14
N TYR A 505 -19.93 -2.38 26.28
CA TYR A 505 -20.03 -3.47 25.32
C TYR A 505 -19.23 -4.67 25.83
N ARG A 506 -19.84 -5.85 25.84
CA ARG A 506 -19.16 -7.13 26.02
C ARG A 506 -19.10 -7.82 24.67
N TYR A 507 -17.89 -8.14 24.25
CA TYR A 507 -17.60 -8.91 23.06
C TYR A 507 -16.91 -10.21 23.45
N LEU A 508 -17.44 -11.35 23.04
CA LEU A 508 -16.75 -12.63 23.12
C LEU A 508 -16.22 -12.96 21.71
N PRO A 509 -14.88 -12.98 21.51
CA PRO A 509 -14.30 -13.42 20.25
C PRO A 509 -14.78 -14.81 19.86
N ASP A 510 -14.96 -15.07 18.56
CA ASP A 510 -15.12 -16.45 18.08
C ASP A 510 -13.77 -17.18 18.07
N ASP A 511 -13.85 -18.50 17.99
CA ASP A 511 -12.72 -19.43 17.93
C ASP A 511 -12.64 -20.16 16.58
N ILE A 512 -13.29 -19.62 15.53
CA ILE A 512 -13.37 -20.25 14.22
C ILE A 512 -12.18 -19.77 13.37
N PRO A 513 -11.18 -20.62 13.11
CA PRO A 513 -10.02 -20.20 12.33
C PRO A 513 -10.36 -20.04 10.84
N PRO A 514 -9.63 -19.17 10.12
CA PRO A 514 -9.73 -19.10 8.66
C PRO A 514 -9.14 -20.37 8.02
N GLU A 515 -9.62 -20.71 6.83
CA GLU A 515 -9.05 -21.79 6.01
C GLU A 515 -8.04 -21.23 5.01
N THR A 516 -6.91 -21.93 4.82
CA THR A 516 -5.89 -21.53 3.83
C THR A 516 -5.88 -22.46 2.63
N GLU A 517 -5.70 -21.91 1.44
CA GLU A 517 -5.56 -22.67 0.19
C GLU A 517 -4.37 -22.16 -0.62
N ILE A 518 -3.54 -23.06 -1.14
CA ILE A 518 -2.46 -22.69 -2.08
C ILE A 518 -3.04 -22.68 -3.49
N THR A 519 -3.08 -21.49 -4.10
CA THR A 519 -3.75 -21.26 -5.38
C THR A 519 -2.83 -21.47 -6.58
N PHE A 520 -1.52 -21.32 -6.40
CA PHE A 520 -0.54 -21.48 -7.48
C PHE A 520 0.83 -21.96 -6.97
N PHE A 521 1.39 -22.98 -7.64
CA PHE A 521 2.78 -23.41 -7.46
C PHE A 521 3.26 -24.23 -8.68
N ASN A 522 4.58 -24.35 -8.84
CA ASN A 522 5.19 -25.26 -9.81
C ASN A 522 5.68 -26.54 -9.12
N PRO A 523 5.16 -27.74 -9.47
CA PRO A 523 5.62 -29.01 -8.88
C PRO A 523 7.10 -29.33 -9.19
N GLU A 524 7.57 -28.88 -10.36
CA GLU A 524 8.96 -29.01 -10.78
C GLU A 524 9.57 -27.64 -11.01
N VAL A 525 10.63 -27.33 -10.27
CA VAL A 525 11.36 -26.06 -10.35
C VAL A 525 12.67 -26.28 -11.11
N SER A 526 13.04 -25.31 -11.95
CA SER A 526 14.27 -25.35 -12.74
C SER A 526 15.53 -25.34 -11.85
N PRO A 527 16.70 -25.72 -12.38
CA PRO A 527 17.93 -25.87 -11.59
C PRO A 527 18.48 -24.58 -10.95
N ASP A 528 18.00 -23.41 -11.37
CA ASP A 528 18.26 -22.11 -10.76
C ASP A 528 17.49 -21.92 -9.44
N GLY A 529 16.53 -22.80 -9.11
CA GLY A 529 15.88 -22.84 -7.81
C GLY A 529 14.90 -21.70 -7.53
N ASN A 530 14.47 -20.98 -8.57
CA ASN A 530 13.55 -19.85 -8.44
C ASN A 530 12.10 -20.29 -8.63
N THR A 531 11.22 -20.03 -7.66
CA THR A 531 9.81 -20.38 -7.74
C THR A 531 8.92 -19.38 -7.00
N LEU A 532 7.74 -19.10 -7.58
CA LEU A 532 6.69 -18.28 -6.99
C LEU A 532 5.57 -19.20 -6.52
N ILE A 533 5.15 -19.05 -5.28
CA ILE A 533 4.01 -19.78 -4.71
C ILE A 533 3.00 -18.75 -4.21
N ARG A 534 1.71 -18.96 -4.52
CA ARG A 534 0.59 -18.10 -4.10
C ARG A 534 -0.42 -18.87 -3.27
N TRP A 535 -1.09 -18.18 -2.38
CA TRP A 535 -2.10 -18.70 -1.48
C TRP A 535 -3.19 -17.67 -1.22
N GLU A 536 -4.35 -18.15 -0.80
CA GLU A 536 -5.51 -17.35 -0.41
C GLU A 536 -6.13 -17.95 0.85
N GLY A 537 -6.74 -17.09 1.65
CA GLY A 537 -7.47 -17.45 2.87
C GLY A 537 -8.95 -17.23 2.68
N LYS A 538 -9.75 -18.07 3.33
CA LYS A 538 -11.20 -17.96 3.40
C LYS A 538 -11.59 -17.95 4.87
N ASP A 539 -12.07 -16.81 5.34
CA ASP A 539 -12.85 -16.76 6.57
C ASP A 539 -14.31 -17.03 6.18
N PHE A 540 -14.84 -18.16 6.63
CA PHE A 540 -16.11 -18.74 6.17
C PHE A 540 -17.30 -17.79 6.38
N PHE A 541 -17.20 -16.85 7.33
CA PHE A 541 -18.24 -15.86 7.60
C PHE A 541 -17.88 -14.43 7.20
N GLY A 542 -16.68 -14.22 6.66
CA GLY A 542 -16.21 -12.93 6.19
C GLY A 542 -16.16 -11.86 7.28
N GLU A 543 -16.00 -12.27 8.55
CA GLU A 543 -15.86 -11.34 9.67
C GLU A 543 -14.54 -10.58 9.55
N SER A 544 -13.51 -11.27 9.07
CA SER A 544 -12.29 -10.70 8.54
C SER A 544 -12.36 -10.63 7.01
N PRO A 545 -12.36 -9.43 6.40
CA PRO A 545 -12.19 -9.28 4.96
C PRO A 545 -10.93 -10.03 4.50
N VAL A 546 -10.97 -10.66 3.32
CA VAL A 546 -9.83 -11.44 2.77
C VAL A 546 -8.55 -10.60 2.68
N GLU A 547 -8.69 -9.29 2.46
CA GLU A 547 -7.58 -8.31 2.42
C GLU A 547 -6.91 -8.07 3.79
N LYS A 548 -7.60 -8.41 4.88
CA LYS A 548 -7.13 -8.29 6.26
C LYS A 548 -6.62 -9.61 6.85
N LEU A 549 -6.74 -10.72 6.12
CA LEU A 549 -6.14 -11.98 6.55
C LEU A 549 -4.61 -11.90 6.45
N ALA A 550 -3.94 -12.39 7.49
CA ALA A 550 -2.49 -12.47 7.54
C ALA A 550 -2.03 -13.93 7.36
N TYR A 551 -0.91 -14.16 6.69
CA TYR A 551 -0.42 -15.48 6.32
C TYR A 551 0.99 -15.72 6.83
N SER A 552 1.23 -16.89 7.40
CA SER A 552 2.54 -17.36 7.82
C SER A 552 2.88 -18.63 7.06
N TYR A 553 4.14 -18.77 6.64
CA TYR A 553 4.61 -19.95 5.92
C TYR A 553 5.87 -20.54 6.55
N ARG A 554 6.11 -21.84 6.30
CA ARG A 554 7.37 -22.51 6.66
C ARG A 554 7.74 -23.54 5.62
N ILE A 555 9.05 -23.77 5.48
CA ILE A 555 9.60 -24.77 4.57
C ILE A 555 10.26 -25.90 5.36
N ASN A 556 10.04 -27.15 4.94
CA ASN A 556 10.64 -28.36 5.50
C ASN A 556 10.48 -28.51 7.03
N GLY A 557 9.39 -27.99 7.59
CA GLY A 557 9.12 -28.05 9.04
C GLY A 557 9.98 -27.11 9.90
N GLY A 558 10.60 -26.10 9.31
CA GLY A 558 11.31 -25.04 10.04
C GLY A 558 10.40 -24.14 10.89
N ALA A 559 10.96 -23.05 11.41
CA ALA A 559 10.19 -22.02 12.09
C ALA A 559 9.18 -21.37 11.13
N TRP A 560 8.03 -20.98 11.66
CA TRP A 560 7.05 -20.18 10.93
C TRP A 560 7.62 -18.80 10.67
N SER A 561 7.41 -18.29 9.45
CA SER A 561 7.63 -16.87 9.17
C SER A 561 6.73 -16.01 10.05
N PRO A 562 7.07 -14.75 10.30
CA PRO A 562 6.08 -13.78 10.71
C PRO A 562 4.88 -13.88 9.76
N PHE A 563 3.67 -13.78 10.28
CA PHE A 563 2.49 -13.50 9.46
C PHE A 563 2.75 -12.27 8.54
N THR A 564 2.17 -12.18 7.36
CA THR A 564 2.15 -10.94 6.55
C THR A 564 0.85 -10.92 5.75
N ASN A 565 0.44 -9.78 5.23
CA ASN A 565 -0.73 -9.74 4.35
C ASN A 565 -0.38 -10.21 2.92
N ASP A 566 0.83 -10.75 2.71
CA ASP A 566 1.26 -11.23 1.40
C ASP A 566 0.56 -12.55 1.09
N GLN A 567 -0.06 -12.58 -0.08
CA GLN A 567 -0.70 -13.77 -0.66
C GLN A 567 0.27 -14.61 -1.50
N HIS A 568 1.56 -14.30 -1.43
CA HIS A 568 2.58 -15.00 -2.22
C HIS A 568 3.97 -14.86 -1.62
N HIS A 569 4.85 -15.80 -1.96
CA HIS A 569 6.28 -15.68 -1.70
C HIS A 569 7.10 -16.20 -2.87
N THR A 570 8.20 -15.50 -3.14
CA THR A 570 9.16 -15.87 -4.19
C THR A 570 10.40 -16.45 -3.53
N PHE A 571 10.60 -17.76 -3.69
CA PHE A 571 11.84 -18.41 -3.28
C PHE A 571 12.87 -18.24 -4.39
N LEU A 572 14.07 -17.79 -4.02
CA LEU A 572 15.19 -17.61 -4.93
C LEU A 572 16.31 -18.59 -4.59
N SER A 573 16.96 -19.15 -5.62
CA SER A 573 18.18 -19.96 -5.47
C SER A 573 18.05 -21.18 -4.52
N LEU A 574 16.90 -21.85 -4.51
CA LEU A 574 16.75 -23.10 -3.75
C LEU A 574 17.72 -24.18 -4.26
N SER A 575 18.30 -24.93 -3.32
CA SER A 575 19.17 -26.05 -3.68
C SER A 575 18.36 -27.21 -4.29
N SER A 576 19.01 -28.05 -5.09
CA SER A 576 18.31 -29.20 -5.69
C SER A 576 17.84 -30.18 -4.63
N GLY A 577 16.55 -30.54 -4.63
CA GLY A 577 15.96 -31.40 -3.61
C GLY A 577 14.44 -31.31 -3.57
N ASN A 578 13.83 -32.09 -2.68
CA ASN A 578 12.39 -32.04 -2.40
C ASN A 578 12.13 -31.02 -1.28
N TYR A 579 11.11 -30.21 -1.47
CA TYR A 579 10.67 -29.21 -0.52
C TYR A 579 9.21 -29.42 -0.17
N LYS A 580 8.89 -29.19 1.11
CA LYS A 580 7.53 -29.18 1.64
C LYS A 580 7.25 -27.79 2.20
N LEU A 581 6.37 -27.04 1.55
CA LEU A 581 5.88 -25.75 2.04
C LEU A 581 4.56 -25.95 2.78
N GLN A 582 4.41 -25.27 3.91
CA GLN A 582 3.16 -25.17 4.64
C GLN A 582 2.81 -23.69 4.81
N VAL A 583 1.55 -23.34 4.63
CA VAL A 583 1.02 -21.97 4.77
C VAL A 583 -0.22 -22.00 5.65
N ARG A 584 -0.35 -21.07 6.58
CA ARG A 584 -1.54 -20.89 7.44
C ARG A 584 -1.97 -19.43 7.46
N ALA A 585 -3.27 -19.20 7.51
CA ALA A 585 -3.88 -17.90 7.66
C ALA A 585 -4.19 -17.59 9.14
N MET A 586 -4.33 -16.31 9.44
CA MET A 586 -4.79 -15.77 10.71
C MET A 586 -5.80 -14.65 10.41
N ASP A 587 -6.90 -14.65 11.16
CA ASP A 587 -7.94 -13.64 11.05
C ASP A 587 -7.72 -12.44 12.00
N MET A 588 -8.64 -11.47 11.99
CA MET A 588 -8.60 -10.30 12.89
C MET A 588 -8.89 -10.66 14.36
N GLY A 589 -9.47 -11.84 14.62
CA GLY A 589 -9.66 -12.43 15.95
C GLY A 589 -8.39 -13.13 16.48
N PHE A 590 -7.39 -13.31 15.62
CA PHE A 590 -6.15 -14.06 15.85
C PHE A 590 -6.36 -15.57 15.94
N ASN A 591 -7.47 -16.06 15.38
CA ASN A 591 -7.64 -17.48 15.15
C ASN A 591 -6.70 -17.86 14.00
N VAL A 592 -5.88 -18.87 14.25
CA VAL A 592 -4.88 -19.35 13.29
C VAL A 592 -5.36 -20.67 12.70
N ASP A 593 -5.26 -20.82 11.38
CA ASP A 593 -5.55 -22.07 10.69
C ASP A 593 -4.74 -23.23 11.29
N GLU A 594 -5.44 -24.13 11.98
CA GLU A 594 -4.87 -25.33 12.59
C GLU A 594 -4.42 -26.36 11.53
N THR A 595 -4.99 -26.28 10.33
CA THR A 595 -4.80 -27.20 9.21
C THR A 595 -4.12 -26.49 8.04
N PRO A 596 -2.83 -26.13 8.16
CA PRO A 596 -2.13 -25.35 7.14
C PRO A 596 -2.21 -26.02 5.77
N ALA A 597 -2.40 -25.21 4.73
CA ALA A 597 -2.27 -25.64 3.35
C ALA A 597 -0.86 -26.17 3.10
N VAL A 598 -0.75 -27.36 2.50
CA VAL A 598 0.53 -28.05 2.28
C VAL A 598 0.74 -28.27 0.80
N VAL A 599 1.96 -27.99 0.33
CA VAL A 599 2.40 -28.34 -1.02
C VAL A 599 3.81 -28.91 -1.02
N GLU A 600 4.05 -29.88 -1.90
CA GLU A 600 5.37 -30.48 -2.13
C GLU A 600 5.83 -30.18 -3.56
N PHE A 601 7.07 -29.72 -3.70
CA PHE A 601 7.68 -29.42 -4.99
C PHE A 601 9.15 -29.84 -5.02
N TRP A 602 9.68 -30.07 -6.22
CA TRP A 602 11.01 -30.59 -6.44
C TRP A 602 11.86 -29.65 -7.30
N VAL A 603 13.05 -29.31 -6.81
CA VAL A 603 14.05 -28.50 -7.55
C VAL A 603 15.01 -29.43 -8.28
N LYS A 604 15.05 -29.31 -9.62
CA LYS A 604 15.88 -30.16 -10.47
C LYS A 604 17.37 -30.00 -10.15
N PRO A 605 18.16 -31.09 -10.12
CA PRO A 605 19.60 -30.98 -9.99
C PRO A 605 20.22 -30.26 -11.20
N PRO A 606 21.36 -29.56 -11.00
CA PRO A 606 22.13 -28.98 -12.09
C PRO A 606 22.39 -29.99 -13.21
N VAL A 607 22.43 -29.51 -14.46
CA VAL A 607 22.53 -30.36 -15.66
C VAL A 607 23.65 -31.40 -15.56
N TRP A 608 24.80 -31.03 -15.00
CA TRP A 608 25.96 -31.90 -14.87
C TRP A 608 25.80 -33.06 -13.86
N LYS A 609 24.82 -32.99 -12.95
CA LYS A 609 24.45 -34.10 -12.04
C LYS A 609 23.35 -35.00 -12.62
N GLN A 610 22.77 -34.66 -13.76
CA GLN A 610 21.68 -35.41 -14.35
C GLN A 610 22.20 -36.66 -15.08
N GLY A 611 21.47 -37.78 -14.97
CA GLY A 611 21.93 -39.08 -15.47
C GLY A 611 22.21 -39.13 -16.98
N TRP A 612 21.46 -38.37 -17.78
CA TRP A 612 21.69 -38.28 -19.23
C TRP A 612 23.01 -37.58 -19.56
N PHE A 613 23.38 -36.54 -18.81
CA PHE A 613 24.63 -35.81 -19.03
C PHE A 613 25.82 -36.67 -18.62
N ILE A 614 25.73 -37.34 -17.46
CA ILE A 614 26.73 -38.32 -17.02
C ILE A 614 26.91 -39.43 -18.06
N SER A 615 25.81 -39.90 -18.67
CA SER A 615 25.85 -40.90 -19.75
C SER A 615 26.53 -40.35 -21.01
N LEU A 616 26.28 -39.09 -21.37
CA LEU A 616 26.93 -38.42 -22.50
C LEU A 616 28.43 -38.25 -22.27
N VAL A 617 28.85 -37.82 -21.08
CA VAL A 617 30.28 -37.74 -20.70
C VAL A 617 30.92 -39.13 -20.71
N SER A 618 30.23 -40.15 -20.19
CA SER A 618 30.73 -41.53 -20.20
C SER A 618 30.89 -42.08 -21.62
N MET A 619 29.93 -41.79 -22.52
CA MET A 619 30.01 -42.14 -23.93
C MET A 619 31.19 -41.44 -24.62
N PHE A 620 31.40 -40.15 -24.34
CA PHE A 620 32.53 -39.39 -24.86
C PHE A 620 33.88 -39.97 -24.40
N LEU A 621 34.01 -40.29 -23.10
CA LEU A 621 35.19 -40.96 -22.55
C LEU A 621 35.42 -42.34 -23.16
N LEU A 622 34.36 -43.10 -23.44
CA LEU A 622 34.43 -44.40 -24.10
C LEU A 622 34.90 -44.27 -25.55
N VAL A 623 34.44 -43.26 -26.29
CA VAL A 623 34.94 -42.94 -27.65
C VAL A 623 36.42 -42.58 -27.61
N ILE A 624 36.86 -41.74 -26.66
CA ILE A 624 38.29 -41.41 -26.46
C ILE A 624 39.08 -42.68 -26.15
N GLY A 625 38.57 -43.55 -25.27
CA GLY A 625 39.18 -44.83 -24.94
C GLY A 625 39.34 -45.74 -26.17
N ILE A 626 38.31 -45.83 -27.03
CA ILE A 626 38.37 -46.57 -28.30
C ILE A 626 39.40 -45.98 -29.25
N PHE A 627 39.44 -44.64 -29.40
CA PHE A 627 40.44 -43.96 -30.21
C PHE A 627 41.86 -44.22 -29.68
N GLY A 628 42.07 -44.11 -28.36
CA GLY A 628 43.33 -44.42 -27.70
C GLY A 628 43.75 -45.87 -27.90
N TYR A 629 42.82 -46.82 -27.79
CA TYR A 629 43.06 -48.23 -28.07
C TYR A 629 43.44 -48.48 -29.54
N ASN A 630 42.77 -47.81 -30.49
CA ASN A 630 43.09 -47.88 -31.91
C ASN A 630 44.48 -47.31 -32.22
N ILE A 631 44.89 -46.25 -31.53
CA ILE A 631 46.24 -45.68 -31.63
C ILE A 631 47.28 -46.67 -31.07
N LEU A 632 47.02 -47.25 -29.90
CA LEU A 632 47.91 -48.24 -29.27
C LEU A 632 48.07 -49.50 -30.12
N THR A 633 46.99 -50.02 -30.70
CA THR A 633 47.05 -51.19 -31.59
C THR A 633 47.77 -50.87 -32.91
N LYS A 634 47.57 -49.68 -33.49
CA LYS A 634 48.38 -49.19 -34.63
C LYS A 634 49.86 -49.10 -34.25
N LYS A 635 50.18 -48.57 -33.07
CA LYS A 635 51.55 -48.49 -32.55
C LYS A 635 52.18 -49.88 -32.40
N GLN A 636 51.45 -50.85 -31.84
CA GLN A 636 51.93 -52.24 -31.72
C GLN A 636 52.13 -52.91 -33.09
N LYS A 637 51.27 -52.65 -34.08
CA LYS A 637 51.48 -53.10 -35.47
C LYS A 637 52.73 -52.46 -36.08
N LEU A 638 52.93 -51.16 -35.87
CA LEU A 638 54.12 -50.42 -36.29
C LEU A 638 55.39 -50.98 -35.64
N GLU A 639 55.34 -51.34 -34.35
CA GLU A 639 56.44 -51.96 -33.61
C GLU A 639 56.78 -53.36 -34.13
N LYS A 640 55.77 -54.18 -34.50
CA LYS A 640 55.99 -55.48 -35.15
C LYS A 640 56.62 -55.31 -36.53
N LEU A 641 56.18 -54.31 -37.32
CA LEU A 641 56.75 -53.98 -38.62
C LEU A 641 58.21 -53.50 -38.48
N ASN A 642 58.48 -52.64 -37.49
CA ASN A 642 59.83 -52.19 -37.13
C ASN A 642 60.73 -53.33 -36.65
N LYS A 643 60.19 -54.34 -35.93
CA LYS A 643 60.94 -55.55 -35.57
C LYS A 643 61.30 -56.41 -36.79
N SER A 644 60.44 -56.47 -37.81
CA SER A 644 60.74 -57.15 -39.07
C SER A 644 61.83 -56.42 -39.87
N LEU A 645 61.73 -55.08 -39.96
CA LEU A 645 62.75 -54.19 -40.51
C LEU A 645 64.10 -54.30 -39.78
N LYS A 646 64.10 -54.39 -38.45
CA LYS A 646 65.30 -54.61 -37.64
C LYS A 646 65.97 -55.97 -37.91
N LYS A 647 65.20 -57.03 -38.15
CA LYS A 647 65.77 -58.34 -38.56
C LYS A 647 66.43 -58.29 -39.95
N ALA A 648 65.89 -57.48 -40.88
CA ALA A 648 66.51 -57.23 -42.18
C ALA A 648 67.82 -56.42 -42.05
N ASN A 649 67.83 -55.41 -41.20
CA ASN A 649 69.03 -54.61 -40.89
C ASN A 649 70.11 -55.40 -40.12
N TRP A 650 69.72 -56.35 -39.27
CA TRP A 650 70.66 -57.18 -38.49
C TRP A 650 71.52 -58.11 -39.37
N LYS A 651 71.02 -58.50 -40.56
CA LYS A 651 71.81 -59.21 -41.58
C LYS A 651 72.86 -58.32 -42.28
N LEU A 652 72.66 -57.01 -42.28
CA LEU A 652 73.60 -56.03 -42.85
C LEU A 652 74.69 -55.61 -41.83
N GLN A 653 74.46 -55.82 -40.54
CA GLN A 653 75.31 -55.33 -39.44
C GLN A 653 76.43 -56.28 -38.97
N ILE A 654 76.44 -57.54 -39.40
CA ILE A 654 77.55 -58.50 -39.12
C ILE A 654 78.88 -58.02 -39.72
N ASN A 655 78.86 -57.14 -40.74
CA ASN A 655 80.07 -56.51 -41.28
C ASN A 655 80.62 -55.33 -40.43
N GLY A 656 79.92 -54.91 -39.37
CA GLY A 656 80.27 -53.72 -38.58
C GLY A 656 80.83 -54.00 -37.18
N GLU A 657 81.15 -55.26 -36.84
CA GLU A 657 81.43 -55.69 -35.46
C GLU A 657 82.69 -55.12 -34.78
N LYS A 658 83.63 -54.47 -35.47
CA LYS A 658 85.00 -54.38 -34.93
C LYS A 658 85.40 -53.10 -34.16
N ILE A 659 84.55 -52.08 -34.07
CA ILE A 659 84.99 -50.76 -33.55
C ILE A 659 84.33 -50.37 -32.22
N LYS A 660 83.36 -51.16 -31.74
CA LYS A 660 82.44 -50.76 -30.67
C LYS A 660 82.87 -51.11 -29.23
N SER A 661 83.97 -51.83 -29.04
CA SER A 661 84.26 -52.51 -27.77
C SER A 661 85.01 -51.69 -26.70
N GLN A 662 85.46 -50.45 -26.95
CA GLN A 662 86.31 -49.73 -25.99
C GLN A 662 85.84 -48.33 -25.59
N ASN A 663 84.81 -47.76 -26.22
CA ASN A 663 84.28 -46.43 -25.86
C ASN A 663 82.99 -46.47 -25.01
N ASP A 664 82.42 -47.66 -24.77
CA ASP A 664 81.07 -47.88 -24.23
C ASP A 664 80.94 -47.78 -22.69
N GLU A 665 82.03 -47.61 -21.93
CA GLU A 665 81.95 -47.67 -20.46
C GLU A 665 82.04 -46.30 -19.75
N ILE A 666 82.75 -45.32 -20.32
CA ILE A 666 82.90 -43.98 -19.73
C ILE A 666 81.80 -43.00 -20.19
N LEU A 667 81.28 -43.17 -21.40
CA LEU A 667 80.17 -42.37 -21.96
C LEU A 667 78.83 -42.61 -21.23
N LYS A 668 78.61 -43.84 -20.73
CA LYS A 668 77.36 -44.27 -20.10
C LYS A 668 77.05 -43.56 -18.78
N GLN A 669 78.07 -43.10 -18.05
CA GLN A 669 77.88 -42.33 -16.82
C GLN A 669 77.60 -40.85 -17.08
N GLN A 670 78.14 -40.27 -18.16
CA GLN A 670 77.86 -38.89 -18.55
C GLN A 670 76.47 -38.73 -19.18
N GLU A 671 75.98 -39.72 -19.93
CA GLU A 671 74.62 -39.71 -20.49
C GLU A 671 73.53 -39.79 -19.42
N LEU A 672 73.76 -40.47 -18.30
CA LEU A 672 72.74 -40.63 -17.25
C LEU A 672 72.47 -39.31 -16.49
N ILE A 673 73.51 -38.53 -16.22
CA ILE A 673 73.41 -37.22 -15.56
C ILE A 673 72.81 -36.18 -16.52
N LEU A 674 73.15 -36.24 -17.81
CA LEU A 674 72.56 -35.38 -18.85
C LEU A 674 71.07 -35.70 -19.08
N ALA A 675 70.68 -36.98 -19.04
CA ALA A 675 69.30 -37.40 -19.17
C ALA A 675 68.41 -36.95 -17.99
N GLN A 676 68.93 -36.98 -16.76
CA GLN A 676 68.23 -36.43 -15.60
C GLN A 676 68.05 -34.91 -15.69
N LYS A 677 69.09 -34.18 -16.11
CA LYS A 677 69.03 -32.72 -16.29
C LYS A 677 68.00 -32.32 -17.37
N ASN A 678 68.00 -33.01 -18.51
CA ASN A 678 67.05 -32.77 -19.59
C ASN A 678 65.61 -33.16 -19.20
N SER A 679 65.41 -34.19 -18.36
CA SER A 679 64.08 -34.54 -17.86
C SER A 679 63.51 -33.50 -16.89
N LEU A 680 64.39 -32.85 -16.12
CA LEU A 680 64.01 -31.78 -15.20
C LEU A 680 63.70 -30.47 -15.95
N GLU A 681 64.49 -30.14 -16.97
CA GLU A 681 64.21 -29.01 -17.89
C GLU A 681 62.89 -29.22 -18.64
N LEU A 682 62.61 -30.43 -19.13
CA LEU A 682 61.33 -30.75 -19.77
C LEU A 682 60.16 -30.65 -18.79
N SER A 683 60.33 -31.06 -17.53
CA SER A 683 59.30 -30.92 -16.50
C SER A 683 59.07 -29.46 -16.11
N ASN A 684 60.13 -28.63 -16.09
CA ASN A 684 60.01 -27.19 -15.84
C ASN A 684 59.36 -26.46 -17.01
N GLN A 685 59.68 -26.83 -18.25
CA GLN A 685 58.99 -26.32 -19.45
C GLN A 685 57.50 -26.71 -19.44
N ASN A 686 57.17 -27.95 -19.05
CA ASN A 686 55.78 -28.37 -18.90
C ASN A 686 55.04 -27.59 -17.80
N LEU A 687 55.74 -27.27 -16.69
CA LEU A 687 55.19 -26.44 -15.61
C LEU A 687 55.01 -24.98 -16.04
N GLU A 688 55.93 -24.45 -16.85
CA GLU A 688 55.80 -23.11 -17.44
C GLU A 688 54.64 -23.06 -18.45
N GLU A 689 54.49 -24.08 -19.30
CA GLU A 689 53.33 -24.22 -20.19
C GLU A 689 52.02 -24.37 -19.40
N GLN A 690 52.01 -25.15 -18.31
CA GLN A 690 50.84 -25.26 -17.43
C GLN A 690 50.51 -23.96 -16.72
N ASN A 691 51.52 -23.21 -16.25
CA ASN A 691 51.29 -21.91 -15.62
C ASN A 691 50.81 -20.87 -16.64
N PHE A 692 51.32 -20.92 -17.88
CA PHE A 692 50.84 -20.08 -18.97
C PHE A 692 49.40 -20.41 -19.34
N GLU A 693 49.04 -21.69 -19.41
CA GLU A 693 47.67 -22.16 -19.64
C GLU A 693 46.73 -21.75 -18.49
N ILE A 694 47.18 -21.84 -17.23
CA ILE A 694 46.41 -21.38 -16.07
C ILE A 694 46.22 -19.86 -16.09
N GLN A 695 47.25 -19.09 -16.44
CA GLN A 695 47.13 -17.64 -16.64
C GLN A 695 46.15 -17.32 -17.76
N PHE A 696 46.28 -17.96 -18.91
CA PHE A 696 45.37 -17.79 -20.03
C PHE A 696 43.91 -18.14 -19.67
N GLN A 697 43.70 -19.24 -18.92
CA GLN A 697 42.39 -19.63 -18.42
C GLN A 697 41.82 -18.61 -17.45
N ARG A 698 42.66 -18.05 -16.56
CA ARG A 698 42.26 -17.03 -15.60
C ARG A 698 41.89 -15.71 -16.29
N ASP A 699 42.71 -15.25 -17.23
CA ASP A 699 42.46 -14.03 -18.01
C ASP A 699 41.16 -14.17 -18.81
N LYS A 700 40.91 -15.34 -19.40
CA LYS A 700 39.65 -15.67 -20.09
C LYS A 700 38.45 -15.76 -19.14
N LEU A 701 38.66 -16.17 -17.88
CA LEU A 701 37.62 -16.20 -16.86
C LEU A 701 37.27 -14.79 -16.39
N GLU A 702 38.27 -13.93 -16.19
CA GLU A 702 38.08 -12.51 -15.89
C GLU A 702 37.33 -11.81 -17.04
N GLU A 703 37.70 -12.09 -18.30
CA GLU A 703 36.97 -11.60 -19.49
C GLU A 703 35.51 -12.09 -19.54
N MET A 704 35.26 -13.37 -19.24
CA MET A 704 33.89 -13.92 -19.18
C MET A 704 33.07 -13.32 -18.04
N VAL A 705 33.67 -13.04 -16.88
CA VAL A 705 32.96 -12.40 -15.75
C VAL A 705 32.55 -10.99 -16.14
N VAL A 706 33.45 -10.22 -16.76
CA VAL A 706 33.13 -8.88 -17.29
C VAL A 706 32.01 -8.95 -18.32
N GLN A 707 32.05 -9.91 -19.27
CA GLN A 707 30.98 -10.11 -20.24
C GLN A 707 29.64 -10.49 -19.59
N VAL A 708 29.65 -11.31 -18.53
CA VAL A 708 28.42 -11.69 -17.81
C VAL A 708 27.85 -10.51 -17.03
N GLU A 709 28.69 -9.69 -16.40
CA GLU A 709 28.26 -8.46 -15.72
C GLU A 709 27.69 -7.45 -16.72
N GLU A 710 28.32 -7.29 -17.87
CA GLU A 710 27.87 -6.41 -18.95
C GLU A 710 26.54 -6.88 -19.56
N LEU A 711 26.38 -8.20 -19.76
CA LEU A 711 25.12 -8.81 -20.18
C LEU A 711 24.02 -8.64 -19.12
N SER A 712 24.36 -8.80 -17.84
CA SER A 712 23.43 -8.62 -16.72
C SER A 712 22.96 -7.16 -16.63
N LYS A 713 23.89 -6.20 -16.75
CA LYS A 713 23.61 -4.76 -16.75
C LYS A 713 22.74 -4.36 -17.95
N THR A 714 23.07 -4.86 -19.14
CA THR A 714 22.27 -4.64 -20.36
C THR A 714 20.85 -5.21 -20.20
N LYS A 715 20.70 -6.38 -19.57
CA LYS A 715 19.41 -7.00 -19.28
C LYS A 715 18.59 -6.25 -18.23
N LEU A 716 19.21 -5.70 -17.19
CA LEU A 716 18.54 -4.87 -16.19
C LEU A 716 18.07 -3.53 -16.79
N ASN A 717 18.91 -2.89 -17.61
CA ASN A 717 18.55 -1.68 -18.33
C ASN A 717 17.39 -1.93 -19.29
N PHE A 718 17.37 -3.07 -19.98
CA PHE A 718 16.27 -3.52 -20.84
C PHE A 718 14.92 -3.57 -20.08
N PHE A 719 14.86 -4.25 -18.94
CA PHE A 719 13.60 -4.36 -18.18
C PHE A 719 13.13 -3.03 -17.58
N THR A 720 14.09 -2.19 -17.19
CA THR A 720 13.82 -0.86 -16.63
C THR A 720 13.21 0.06 -17.69
N ASN A 721 13.80 0.10 -18.89
CA ASN A 721 13.35 0.95 -19.99
C ASN A 721 12.01 0.47 -20.56
N ILE A 722 11.79 -0.85 -20.70
CA ILE A 722 10.48 -1.40 -21.12
C ILE A 722 9.39 -1.04 -20.13
N SER A 723 9.67 -1.19 -18.83
CA SER A 723 8.68 -0.86 -17.79
C SER A 723 8.26 0.60 -17.87
N HIS A 724 9.19 1.50 -18.20
CA HIS A 724 8.91 2.92 -18.40
C HIS A 724 8.04 3.16 -19.64
N GLU A 725 8.47 2.68 -20.79
CA GLU A 725 7.79 2.84 -22.09
C GLU A 725 6.35 2.30 -22.09
N LEU A 726 6.04 1.31 -21.25
CA LEU A 726 4.68 0.77 -21.10
C LEU A 726 3.82 1.58 -20.10
N ARG A 727 4.40 2.11 -19.01
CA ARG A 727 3.64 2.78 -17.94
C ARG A 727 3.17 4.19 -18.34
N THR A 728 3.95 4.92 -19.14
CA THR A 728 3.58 6.26 -19.62
C THR A 728 2.30 6.26 -20.47
N PRO A 729 2.19 5.47 -21.57
CA PRO A 729 0.96 5.40 -22.33
C PRO A 729 -0.20 4.81 -21.51
N LEU A 730 0.07 3.89 -20.59
CA LEU A 730 -0.98 3.35 -19.71
C LEU A 730 -1.56 4.42 -18.77
N SER A 731 -0.72 5.31 -18.24
CA SER A 731 -1.15 6.44 -17.42
C SER A 731 -2.03 7.41 -18.22
N LEU A 732 -1.66 7.66 -19.48
CA LEU A 732 -2.39 8.50 -20.43
C LEU A 732 -3.63 7.84 -21.04
N ILE A 733 -3.90 6.58 -20.71
CA ILE A 733 -5.16 5.89 -21.01
C ILE A 733 -6.06 5.91 -19.77
N LEU A 734 -5.54 5.43 -18.65
CA LEU A 734 -6.31 5.26 -17.42
C LEU A 734 -6.72 6.60 -16.80
N GLY A 735 -5.81 7.57 -16.73
CA GLY A 735 -6.06 8.87 -16.12
C GLY A 735 -7.19 9.66 -16.80
N PRO A 736 -7.15 9.87 -18.14
CA PRO A 736 -8.25 10.49 -18.86
C PRO A 736 -9.57 9.71 -18.79
N LEU A 737 -9.54 8.37 -18.81
CA LEU A 737 -10.75 7.55 -18.65
C LEU A 737 -11.37 7.67 -17.26
N GLU A 738 -10.57 7.79 -16.19
CA GLU A 738 -11.05 8.07 -14.84
C GLU A 738 -11.75 9.43 -14.78
N GLN A 739 -11.18 10.49 -15.38
CA GLN A 739 -11.83 11.80 -15.46
C GLN A 739 -13.16 11.74 -16.23
N LEU A 740 -13.20 11.01 -17.35
CA LEU A 740 -14.42 10.87 -18.15
C LEU A 740 -15.52 10.06 -17.46
N LYS A 741 -15.17 9.26 -16.44
CA LYS A 741 -16.10 8.43 -15.66
C LYS A 741 -16.76 9.17 -14.49
N ASP A 742 -16.18 10.25 -13.99
CA ASP A 742 -16.84 11.08 -12.97
C ASP A 742 -18.07 11.77 -13.61
N PHE A 743 -19.27 11.32 -13.22
CA PHE A 743 -20.56 11.58 -13.88
C PHE A 743 -21.11 13.00 -13.73
N ASP A 744 -20.37 13.94 -13.14
CA ASP A 744 -20.79 15.33 -13.04
C ASP A 744 -20.43 16.09 -14.33
N ASN A 745 -21.45 16.66 -14.97
CA ASN A 745 -21.48 17.25 -16.32
C ASN A 745 -20.62 18.54 -16.47
N THR A 746 -19.33 18.49 -16.15
CA THR A 746 -18.46 19.66 -16.05
C THR A 746 -17.51 19.88 -17.24
N PHE A 747 -17.30 18.88 -18.08
CA PHE A 747 -16.43 19.00 -19.27
C PHE A 747 -17.18 19.56 -20.48
N SER A 748 -16.60 20.55 -21.15
CA SER A 748 -17.03 21.00 -22.47
C SER A 748 -16.84 19.91 -23.53
N GLU A 749 -17.56 20.01 -24.66
CA GLU A 749 -17.38 19.08 -25.78
C GLU A 749 -15.94 19.07 -26.32
N MET A 750 -15.25 20.20 -26.23
CA MET A 750 -13.87 20.35 -26.67
C MET A 750 -12.90 19.59 -25.75
N GLU A 751 -13.04 19.73 -24.42
CA GLU A 751 -12.22 19.02 -23.43
C GLU A 751 -12.44 17.51 -23.48
N ARG A 752 -13.70 17.08 -23.64
CA ARG A 752 -14.04 15.66 -23.79
C ARG A 752 -13.38 15.05 -25.03
N LYS A 753 -13.41 15.78 -26.15
CA LYS A 753 -12.78 15.35 -27.40
C LYS A 753 -11.26 15.24 -27.24
N GLN A 754 -10.63 16.23 -26.59
CA GLN A 754 -9.19 16.22 -26.31
C GLN A 754 -8.77 15.01 -25.44
N LEU A 755 -9.52 14.71 -24.36
CA LEU A 755 -9.23 13.54 -23.51
C LEU A 755 -9.37 12.22 -24.26
N LEU A 756 -10.40 12.07 -25.09
CA LEU A 756 -10.58 10.87 -25.92
C LEU A 756 -9.49 10.71 -26.98
N GLU A 757 -9.03 11.80 -27.60
CA GLU A 757 -7.92 11.79 -28.54
C GLU A 757 -6.59 11.38 -27.87
N ILE A 758 -6.36 11.79 -26.61
CA ILE A 758 -5.21 11.33 -25.81
C ILE A 758 -5.29 9.82 -25.56
N VAL A 759 -6.46 9.30 -25.18
CA VAL A 759 -6.69 7.85 -24.92
C VAL A 759 -6.45 7.02 -26.17
N GLU A 760 -7.03 7.42 -27.31
CA GLU A 760 -6.91 6.68 -28.57
C GLU A 760 -5.46 6.59 -29.04
N ARG A 761 -4.73 7.72 -29.02
CA ARG A 761 -3.33 7.77 -29.44
C ARG A 761 -2.43 6.89 -28.56
N ASN A 762 -2.58 6.99 -27.23
CA ASN A 762 -1.75 6.22 -26.32
C ASN A 762 -2.10 4.73 -26.34
N SER A 763 -3.34 4.36 -26.66
CA SER A 763 -3.74 2.97 -26.89
C SER A 763 -3.07 2.36 -28.13
N HIS A 764 -3.03 3.10 -29.24
CA HIS A 764 -2.31 2.67 -30.44
C HIS A 764 -0.79 2.58 -30.22
N ARG A 765 -0.19 3.53 -29.50
CA ARG A 765 1.23 3.49 -29.13
C ARG A 765 1.57 2.26 -28.30
N LEU A 766 0.77 1.95 -27.29
CA LEU A 766 0.96 0.77 -26.43
C LEU A 766 0.87 -0.53 -27.24
N MET A 767 -0.13 -0.65 -28.13
CA MET A 767 -0.30 -1.82 -28.99
C MET A 767 0.91 -2.03 -29.92
N LYS A 768 1.45 -0.94 -30.50
CA LYS A 768 2.64 -0.99 -31.35
C LYS A 768 3.86 -1.52 -30.57
N LEU A 769 4.09 -1.01 -29.36
CA LEU A 769 5.20 -1.44 -28.49
C LEU A 769 5.09 -2.92 -28.13
N ILE A 770 3.88 -3.40 -27.78
CA ILE A 770 3.64 -4.81 -27.48
C ILE A 770 3.96 -5.69 -28.68
N ASN A 771 3.49 -5.31 -29.88
CA ASN A 771 3.73 -6.08 -31.10
C ASN A 771 5.23 -6.14 -31.46
N GLN A 772 5.96 -5.04 -31.33
CA GLN A 772 7.41 -5.01 -31.55
C GLN A 772 8.17 -5.91 -30.56
N LEU A 773 7.79 -5.88 -29.28
CA LEU A 773 8.38 -6.76 -28.25
C LEU A 773 8.11 -8.25 -28.52
N LEU A 774 6.90 -8.59 -28.95
CA LEU A 774 6.53 -9.98 -29.29
C LEU A 774 7.29 -10.49 -30.51
N GLU A 775 7.47 -9.67 -31.55
CA GLU A 775 8.25 -10.04 -32.73
C GLU A 775 9.73 -10.18 -32.40
N MET A 776 10.31 -9.27 -31.61
CA MET A 776 11.69 -9.38 -31.12
C MET A 776 11.92 -10.71 -30.38
N ARG A 777 11.02 -11.09 -29.47
CA ARG A 777 11.12 -12.37 -28.75
C ARG A 777 11.09 -13.58 -29.69
N LYS A 778 10.39 -13.49 -30.82
CA LYS A 778 10.36 -14.56 -31.83
C LYS A 778 11.69 -14.65 -32.58
N ILE A 779 12.33 -13.52 -32.85
CA ILE A 779 13.65 -13.43 -33.51
C ILE A 779 14.74 -14.04 -32.62
N GLU A 780 14.80 -13.66 -31.34
CA GLU A 780 15.83 -14.16 -30.40
C GLU A 780 15.77 -15.68 -30.18
N ASN A 781 14.56 -16.25 -30.20
CA ASN A 781 14.36 -17.69 -30.06
C ASN A 781 14.54 -18.47 -31.38
N SER A 782 15.00 -17.82 -32.45
CA SER A 782 15.13 -18.41 -33.79
C SER A 782 13.81 -19.03 -34.31
N SER A 783 12.68 -18.47 -33.89
CA SER A 783 11.31 -19.00 -34.14
C SER A 783 10.54 -18.21 -35.20
N LEU A 784 11.17 -17.21 -35.81
CA LEU A 784 10.58 -16.37 -36.85
C LEU A 784 10.99 -16.88 -38.23
N ASP A 785 10.11 -17.63 -38.89
CA ASP A 785 10.35 -18.13 -40.25
C ASP A 785 10.10 -17.03 -41.31
N LEU A 786 10.93 -16.98 -42.34
CA LEU A 786 10.71 -16.15 -43.53
C LEU A 786 9.62 -16.76 -44.41
N GLN A 787 8.59 -15.97 -44.74
CA GLN A 787 7.57 -16.34 -45.71
C GLN A 787 7.93 -15.76 -47.07
N LEU A 788 8.87 -16.41 -47.74
CA LEU A 788 9.34 -15.97 -49.07
C LEU A 788 8.22 -16.12 -50.10
N LYS A 789 7.90 -15.02 -50.78
CA LYS A 789 6.92 -14.99 -51.88
C LYS A 789 7.52 -14.25 -53.07
N SER A 790 7.02 -14.58 -54.26
CA SER A 790 7.39 -13.90 -55.50
C SER A 790 6.90 -12.43 -55.44
N LEU A 791 7.84 -11.48 -55.40
CA LEU A 791 7.55 -10.06 -55.20
C LEU A 791 8.26 -9.21 -56.26
N ASN A 792 7.49 -8.38 -56.97
CA ASN A 792 8.04 -7.28 -57.76
C ASN A 792 8.34 -6.11 -56.81
N LEU A 793 9.61 -5.98 -56.43
CA LEU A 793 10.03 -5.00 -55.42
C LEU A 793 9.83 -3.55 -55.90
N SER A 794 9.95 -3.31 -57.21
CA SER A 794 9.78 -1.96 -57.79
C SER A 794 8.33 -1.47 -57.72
N GLU A 795 7.36 -2.34 -58.03
CA GLU A 795 5.92 -2.03 -57.92
C GLU A 795 5.50 -1.93 -56.46
N PHE A 796 5.98 -2.84 -55.61
CA PHE A 796 5.64 -2.84 -54.19
C PHE A 796 6.11 -1.58 -53.45
N LEU A 797 7.34 -1.13 -53.69
CA LEU A 797 7.83 0.12 -53.10
C LEU A 797 7.15 1.34 -53.70
N SER A 798 6.71 1.28 -54.96
CA SER A 798 5.89 2.34 -55.56
C SER A 798 4.56 2.50 -54.83
N ASP A 799 3.87 1.39 -54.53
CA ASP A 799 2.63 1.40 -53.75
C ASP A 799 2.85 2.03 -52.37
N ILE A 800 3.93 1.67 -51.68
CA ILE A 800 4.27 2.24 -50.36
C ILE A 800 4.55 3.74 -50.49
N VAL A 801 5.33 4.18 -51.49
CA VAL A 801 5.61 5.60 -51.74
C VAL A 801 4.32 6.39 -52.00
N ASP A 802 3.36 5.80 -52.71
CA ASP A 802 2.07 6.42 -52.99
C ASP A 802 1.25 6.68 -51.72
N LEU A 803 1.34 5.80 -50.71
CA LEU A 803 0.70 6.02 -49.41
C LEU A 803 1.26 7.27 -48.69
N PHE A 804 2.55 7.58 -48.87
CA PHE A 804 3.20 8.76 -48.26
C PHE A 804 2.97 10.07 -49.04
N GLN A 805 2.36 10.04 -50.24
CA GLN A 805 2.15 11.25 -51.06
C GLN A 805 1.27 12.31 -50.37
N ASN A 806 0.28 11.89 -49.60
CA ASN A 806 -0.57 12.81 -48.84
C ASN A 806 0.23 13.55 -47.76
N LEU A 807 1.11 12.83 -47.05
CA LEU A 807 2.01 13.40 -46.05
C LEU A 807 3.02 14.36 -46.68
N SER A 808 3.63 13.95 -47.80
CA SER A 808 4.55 14.77 -48.61
C SER A 808 3.94 16.12 -49.00
N ARG A 809 2.68 16.13 -49.45
CA ARG A 809 1.96 17.36 -49.81
C ARG A 809 1.63 18.23 -48.60
N LYS A 810 1.13 17.64 -47.51
CA LYS A 810 0.78 18.38 -46.28
C LYS A 810 1.97 19.07 -45.64
N ARG A 811 3.14 18.44 -45.68
CA ARG A 811 4.39 18.95 -45.06
C ARG A 811 5.31 19.69 -46.02
N ASN A 812 4.94 19.78 -47.30
CA ASN A 812 5.78 20.39 -48.33
C ASN A 812 7.20 19.79 -48.39
N ILE A 813 7.30 18.46 -48.29
CA ILE A 813 8.57 17.71 -48.39
C ILE A 813 8.47 16.81 -49.63
N PRO A 814 9.16 17.11 -50.76
CA PRO A 814 9.07 16.29 -51.96
C PRO A 814 9.67 14.91 -51.72
N LEU A 815 8.87 13.86 -51.94
CA LEU A 815 9.30 12.46 -51.93
C LEU A 815 9.53 11.98 -53.38
N ILE A 816 10.78 11.67 -53.73
CA ILE A 816 11.16 11.24 -55.09
C ILE A 816 11.59 9.78 -55.05
N PHE A 817 10.87 8.91 -55.76
CA PHE A 817 11.27 7.52 -55.98
C PHE A 817 11.95 7.35 -57.35
N LYS A 818 13.14 6.75 -57.36
CA LYS A 818 13.90 6.42 -58.57
C LYS A 818 14.33 4.95 -58.53
N THR A 819 14.11 4.23 -59.63
CA THR A 819 14.50 2.83 -59.73
C THR A 819 15.03 2.45 -61.11
N SER A 820 16.05 1.58 -61.14
CA SER A 820 16.56 0.91 -62.35
C SER A 820 16.06 -0.53 -62.51
N CYS A 821 15.34 -1.08 -61.51
CA CYS A 821 14.92 -2.49 -61.42
C CYS A 821 13.47 -2.74 -61.86
N LYS A 822 13.04 -2.13 -62.96
CA LYS A 822 11.63 -2.24 -63.42
C LYS A 822 11.29 -3.67 -63.85
N GLY A 823 10.36 -4.31 -63.15
CA GLY A 823 9.86 -5.64 -63.49
C GLY A 823 10.70 -6.80 -62.94
N ASP A 824 11.70 -6.52 -62.11
CA ASP A 824 12.49 -7.54 -61.42
C ASP A 824 11.66 -8.21 -60.32
N VAL A 825 11.59 -9.54 -60.37
CA VAL A 825 10.84 -10.37 -59.42
C VAL A 825 11.83 -11.21 -58.61
N SER A 826 11.74 -11.15 -57.28
CA SER A 826 12.58 -11.91 -56.36
C SER A 826 11.74 -12.54 -55.24
N MET A 827 12.30 -13.57 -54.60
CA MET A 827 11.68 -14.26 -53.48
C MET A 827 12.02 -13.53 -52.18
N LEU A 828 11.10 -12.70 -51.70
CA LEU A 828 11.26 -11.90 -50.48
C LEU A 828 10.00 -12.01 -49.61
N ASP A 829 10.15 -11.73 -48.31
CA ASP A 829 9.00 -11.64 -47.41
C ASP A 829 8.40 -10.22 -47.48
N ALA A 830 7.23 -10.11 -48.13
CA ALA A 830 6.59 -8.83 -48.39
C ALA A 830 6.25 -8.04 -47.10
N ASP A 831 5.81 -8.72 -46.03
CA ASP A 831 5.44 -8.07 -44.75
C ASP A 831 6.67 -7.41 -44.11
N LYS A 832 7.79 -8.13 -44.09
CA LYS A 832 9.03 -7.63 -43.49
C LYS A 832 9.66 -6.51 -44.31
N VAL A 833 9.63 -6.61 -45.64
CA VAL A 833 10.10 -5.54 -46.52
C VAL A 833 9.22 -4.29 -46.40
N GLU A 834 7.89 -4.44 -46.23
CA GLU A 834 6.99 -3.32 -45.92
C GLU A 834 7.44 -2.61 -44.64
N LYS A 835 7.64 -3.37 -43.57
CA LYS A 835 8.04 -2.84 -42.26
C LYS A 835 9.36 -2.07 -42.33
N VAL A 836 10.35 -2.59 -43.06
CA VAL A 836 11.63 -1.91 -43.30
C VAL A 836 11.44 -0.60 -44.06
N ALA A 837 10.74 -0.61 -45.20
CA ALA A 837 10.56 0.57 -46.03
C ALA A 837 9.73 1.65 -45.32
N VAL A 838 8.61 1.27 -44.69
CA VAL A 838 7.70 2.17 -43.97
C VAL A 838 8.41 2.80 -42.77
N ASN A 839 9.18 2.04 -41.99
CA ASN A 839 9.89 2.57 -40.83
C ASN A 839 10.94 3.61 -41.25
N LEU A 840 11.78 3.29 -42.24
CA LEU A 840 12.80 4.22 -42.73
C LEU A 840 12.19 5.48 -43.35
N LEU A 841 11.13 5.35 -44.14
CA LEU A 841 10.40 6.50 -44.70
C LEU A 841 9.74 7.35 -43.60
N SER A 842 9.12 6.71 -42.60
CA SER A 842 8.52 7.43 -41.47
C SER A 842 9.55 8.22 -40.68
N ASN A 843 10.74 7.66 -40.44
CA ASN A 843 11.86 8.35 -39.78
C ASN A 843 12.38 9.51 -40.64
N ALA A 844 12.54 9.29 -41.95
CA ALA A 844 12.96 10.35 -42.87
C ALA A 844 11.98 11.52 -42.86
N PHE A 845 10.67 11.27 -42.82
CA PHE A 845 9.68 12.34 -42.64
C PHE A 845 9.83 13.01 -41.27
N LYS A 846 9.87 12.26 -40.17
CA LYS A 846 9.98 12.83 -38.80
C LYS A 846 11.14 13.81 -38.64
N HIS A 847 12.31 13.49 -39.20
CA HIS A 847 13.54 14.27 -39.01
C HIS A 847 13.86 15.25 -40.15
N THR A 848 13.01 15.34 -41.17
CA THR A 848 13.15 16.35 -42.24
C THR A 848 12.25 17.56 -41.92
N PRO A 849 12.81 18.78 -41.83
CA PRO A 849 12.02 19.99 -41.68
C PRO A 849 11.20 20.29 -42.94
N ASP A 850 10.11 21.03 -42.80
CA ASP A 850 9.23 21.41 -43.90
C ASP A 850 10.01 22.20 -44.99
N GLY A 851 9.85 21.81 -46.26
CA GLY A 851 10.65 22.34 -47.38
C GLY A 851 11.96 21.57 -47.66
N GLY A 852 12.33 20.58 -46.84
CA GLY A 852 13.39 19.61 -47.14
C GLY A 852 12.96 18.59 -48.23
N LYS A 853 13.81 17.62 -48.57
CA LYS A 853 13.49 16.57 -49.57
C LYS A 853 13.84 15.17 -49.07
N ILE A 854 13.08 14.18 -49.54
CA ILE A 854 13.35 12.75 -49.29
C ILE A 854 13.47 12.03 -50.63
N ASN A 855 14.51 11.22 -50.79
CA ASN A 855 14.72 10.42 -52.00
C ASN A 855 14.80 8.94 -51.63
N LEU A 856 14.04 8.12 -52.36
CA LEU A 856 14.10 6.67 -52.29
C LEU A 856 14.72 6.15 -53.58
N TYR A 857 15.81 5.39 -53.48
CA TYR A 857 16.50 4.77 -54.60
C TYR A 857 16.44 3.25 -54.51
N LEU A 858 16.15 2.59 -55.63
CA LEU A 858 16.21 1.14 -55.76
C LEU A 858 17.04 0.74 -56.99
N GLU A 859 18.14 0.04 -56.77
CA GLU A 859 19.05 -0.46 -57.81
C GLU A 859 19.49 -1.89 -57.53
N ARG A 860 19.88 -2.65 -58.56
CA ARG A 860 20.50 -3.98 -58.42
C ARG A 860 22.01 -3.79 -58.52
N VAL A 861 22.74 -4.26 -57.52
CA VAL A 861 24.20 -4.09 -57.40
C VAL A 861 24.88 -5.43 -57.19
N ASP A 862 26.11 -5.56 -57.67
CA ASP A 862 26.92 -6.75 -57.44
C ASP A 862 27.65 -6.67 -56.10
N ALA A 863 27.85 -7.82 -55.45
CA ALA A 863 28.44 -7.90 -54.11
C ALA A 863 29.86 -7.29 -54.03
N VAL A 864 30.60 -7.33 -55.13
CA VAL A 864 31.99 -6.87 -55.25
C VAL A 864 32.11 -5.35 -55.18
N ASP A 865 31.13 -4.62 -55.71
CA ASP A 865 31.18 -3.16 -55.81
C ASP A 865 30.96 -2.46 -54.45
N PHE A 866 30.41 -3.18 -53.46
CA PHE A 866 29.99 -2.64 -52.16
C PHE A 866 30.62 -3.35 -50.94
N ASP A 867 31.61 -4.23 -51.15
CA ASP A 867 32.26 -5.03 -50.10
C ASP A 867 31.22 -5.79 -49.24
N LEU A 868 30.35 -6.53 -49.91
CA LEU A 868 29.28 -7.33 -49.30
C LEU A 868 29.65 -8.83 -49.29
N PRO A 869 29.02 -9.65 -48.42
CA PRO A 869 29.27 -11.10 -48.40
C PRO A 869 29.08 -11.74 -49.77
N LEU A 870 30.09 -12.49 -50.24
CA LEU A 870 30.11 -13.21 -51.54
C LEU A 870 29.14 -14.41 -51.60
N SER A 871 28.22 -14.52 -50.64
CA SER A 871 27.22 -15.58 -50.54
C SER A 871 26.11 -15.48 -51.60
N CYS A 872 25.99 -14.34 -52.29
CA CYS A 872 24.96 -14.07 -53.30
C CYS A 872 25.57 -13.35 -54.52
N GLN A 873 25.09 -13.62 -55.74
CA GLN A 873 25.63 -13.02 -56.97
C GLN A 873 25.14 -11.57 -57.20
N GLY A 874 23.98 -11.18 -56.68
CA GLY A 874 23.49 -9.80 -56.71
C GLY A 874 22.63 -9.43 -55.49
N TYR A 875 22.56 -8.13 -55.21
CA TYR A 875 21.78 -7.53 -54.12
C TYR A 875 20.85 -6.42 -54.65
N TYR A 876 19.69 -6.26 -54.05
CA TYR A 876 18.88 -5.05 -54.17
C TYR A 876 19.38 -4.01 -53.17
N TYR A 877 19.85 -2.89 -53.69
CA TYR A 877 20.25 -1.70 -52.96
C TYR A 877 19.06 -0.75 -52.83
N LEU A 878 18.52 -0.64 -51.61
CA LEU A 878 17.46 0.28 -51.23
C LEU A 878 18.06 1.42 -50.39
N SER A 879 18.05 2.64 -50.90
CA SER A 879 18.59 3.81 -50.19
C SER A 879 17.51 4.84 -49.89
N VAL A 880 17.35 5.19 -48.62
CA VAL A 880 16.46 6.26 -48.15
C VAL A 880 17.35 7.43 -47.73
N LYS A 881 17.26 8.55 -48.44
CA LYS A 881 18.07 9.75 -48.21
C LYS A 881 17.22 10.97 -47.94
N ASP A 882 17.40 11.56 -46.78
CA ASP A 882 16.75 12.79 -46.36
C ASP A 882 17.70 14.01 -46.36
N THR A 883 17.14 15.19 -46.10
CA THR A 883 17.89 16.45 -45.89
C THR A 883 17.60 17.03 -44.51
N GLY A 884 17.38 16.17 -43.52
CA GLY A 884 17.09 16.52 -42.14
C GLY A 884 18.31 16.97 -41.34
N GLU A 885 18.18 16.87 -40.02
CA GLU A 885 19.17 17.38 -39.06
C GLU A 885 20.48 16.57 -39.02
N GLY A 886 20.49 15.35 -39.56
CA GLY A 886 21.67 14.47 -39.58
C GLY A 886 22.04 13.90 -38.21
N ILE A 887 22.94 12.92 -38.19
CA ILE A 887 23.35 12.14 -37.01
C ILE A 887 24.85 12.36 -36.76
N SER A 888 25.26 12.52 -35.50
CA SER A 888 26.66 12.68 -35.10
C SER A 888 27.48 11.39 -35.33
N LYS A 889 28.81 11.51 -35.39
CA LYS A 889 29.68 10.35 -35.65
C LYS A 889 29.66 9.36 -34.50
N GLU A 890 29.59 9.87 -33.28
CA GLU A 890 29.51 9.10 -32.04
C GLU A 890 28.18 8.34 -31.97
N ALA A 891 27.08 8.97 -32.37
CA ALA A 891 25.77 8.34 -32.38
C ALA A 891 25.63 7.22 -33.43
N ILE A 892 26.25 7.38 -34.60
CA ILE A 892 26.19 6.38 -35.70
C ILE A 892 26.64 4.98 -35.25
N GLU A 893 27.60 4.90 -34.33
CA GLU A 893 28.10 3.62 -33.81
C GLU A 893 27.05 2.88 -32.97
N HIS A 894 26.11 3.60 -32.37
CA HIS A 894 25.14 3.07 -31.41
C HIS A 894 23.67 3.13 -31.87
N ILE A 895 23.32 3.77 -33.01
CA ILE A 895 21.91 3.91 -33.44
C ILE A 895 21.17 2.58 -33.70
N PHE A 896 21.90 1.49 -33.90
CA PHE A 896 21.36 0.14 -34.07
C PHE A 896 21.39 -0.67 -32.77
N GLU A 897 21.94 -0.11 -31.70
CA GLU A 897 21.83 -0.70 -30.36
C GLU A 897 20.43 -0.50 -29.81
N ARG A 898 20.00 -1.46 -28.99
CA ARG A 898 18.65 -1.47 -28.44
C ARG A 898 18.49 -0.34 -27.41
N TYR A 899 17.42 0.43 -27.53
CA TYR A 899 17.07 1.52 -26.59
C TYR A 899 18.08 2.68 -26.55
N TYR A 900 18.94 2.80 -27.57
CA TYR A 900 19.86 3.93 -27.69
C TYR A 900 19.11 5.19 -28.13
N HIS A 901 19.33 6.29 -27.42
CA HIS A 901 18.78 7.61 -27.71
C HIS A 901 19.95 8.59 -27.80
N THR A 902 19.90 9.52 -28.76
CA THR A 902 20.92 10.54 -28.93
C THR A 902 20.60 11.77 -28.07
N ASP A 903 21.46 12.08 -27.10
CA ASP A 903 21.29 13.17 -26.11
C ASP A 903 21.30 14.61 -26.68
N ASP A 904 21.63 14.79 -27.96
CA ASP A 904 21.95 16.12 -28.56
C ASP A 904 20.89 16.66 -29.55
N ILE A 905 19.71 16.02 -29.66
CA ILE A 905 18.66 16.47 -30.58
C ILE A 905 17.62 17.31 -29.83
N SER A 906 17.70 18.63 -29.99
CA SER A 906 16.74 19.59 -29.47
C SER A 906 15.31 19.26 -29.92
N GLY A 907 14.45 18.95 -28.94
CA GLY A 907 12.99 19.04 -28.95
C GLY A 907 12.26 18.61 -30.22
N ILE A 908 11.55 17.47 -30.17
CA ILE A 908 10.19 17.21 -30.71
C ILE A 908 9.93 15.75 -31.14
N ASN A 909 10.92 14.84 -31.22
CA ASN A 909 10.65 13.47 -31.71
C ASN A 909 11.00 12.36 -30.72
N GLU A 910 9.99 11.93 -29.94
CA GLU A 910 10.01 10.65 -29.21
C GLU A 910 10.22 9.48 -30.20
N SER A 911 11.39 8.86 -30.17
CA SER A 911 11.63 7.58 -30.86
C SER A 911 11.94 6.53 -29.80
N SER A 912 11.20 5.43 -29.79
CA SER A 912 11.28 4.35 -28.78
C SER A 912 12.65 3.66 -28.59
N GLY A 913 13.69 4.03 -29.36
CA GLY A 913 14.98 3.32 -29.42
C GLY A 913 14.93 1.86 -29.88
N ILE A 914 13.73 1.32 -30.14
CA ILE A 914 13.48 -0.06 -30.61
C ILE A 914 13.41 -0.12 -32.15
N GLY A 915 12.99 0.96 -32.80
CA GLY A 915 12.66 0.96 -34.23
C GLY A 915 13.81 0.54 -35.16
N LEU A 916 14.98 1.16 -35.04
CA LEU A 916 16.11 0.90 -35.94
C LEU A 916 16.82 -0.44 -35.64
N SER A 917 16.91 -0.85 -34.38
CA SER A 917 17.42 -2.18 -34.00
C SER A 917 16.50 -3.29 -34.51
N TYR A 918 15.18 -3.10 -34.44
CA TYR A 918 14.20 -4.01 -35.05
C TYR A 918 14.33 -4.10 -36.58
N ILE A 919 14.56 -2.97 -37.27
CA ILE A 919 14.80 -2.99 -38.73
C ILE A 919 16.09 -3.73 -39.08
N LYS A 920 17.16 -3.55 -38.30
CA LYS A 920 18.40 -4.30 -38.47
C LYS A 920 18.15 -5.81 -38.34
N ASP A 921 17.45 -6.24 -37.30
CA ASP A 921 17.11 -7.66 -37.10
C ASP A 921 16.29 -8.23 -38.29
N LEU A 922 15.31 -7.48 -38.81
CA LEU A 922 14.53 -7.90 -39.98
C LEU A 922 15.38 -8.03 -41.26
N VAL A 923 16.33 -7.12 -41.47
CA VAL A 923 17.26 -7.15 -42.61
C VAL A 923 18.26 -8.30 -42.46
N GLU A 924 18.76 -8.56 -41.25
CA GLU A 924 19.70 -9.65 -40.97
C GLU A 924 19.06 -11.04 -41.16
N ILE A 925 17.79 -11.21 -40.79
CA ILE A 925 17.06 -12.48 -41.04
C ILE A 925 16.93 -12.74 -42.55
N HIS A 926 16.80 -11.70 -43.38
CA HIS A 926 16.88 -11.81 -44.85
C HIS A 926 18.30 -12.09 -45.38
N LYS A 927 19.30 -12.24 -44.50
CA LYS A 927 20.73 -12.28 -44.85
C LYS A 927 21.19 -11.00 -45.57
N GLY A 928 20.49 -9.89 -45.31
CA GLY A 928 20.82 -8.58 -45.83
C GLY A 928 21.75 -7.78 -44.92
N VAL A 929 22.15 -6.61 -45.38
CA VAL A 929 23.02 -5.67 -44.64
C VAL A 929 22.36 -4.30 -44.62
N ILE A 930 22.39 -3.60 -43.48
CA ILE A 930 21.98 -2.19 -43.39
C ILE A 930 23.19 -1.34 -42.98
N ARG A 931 23.37 -0.19 -43.63
CA ARG A 931 24.42 0.79 -43.37
C ARG A 931 23.79 2.18 -43.23
N VAL A 932 24.47 3.07 -42.51
CA VAL A 932 24.06 4.46 -42.35
C VAL A 932 25.24 5.38 -42.69
N SER A 933 24.96 6.48 -43.38
CA SER A 933 25.89 7.59 -43.52
C SER A 933 25.16 8.89 -43.26
N SER A 934 25.71 9.73 -42.39
CA SER A 934 25.10 11.01 -42.05
C SER A 934 26.15 12.03 -41.65
N THR A 935 25.81 13.30 -41.85
CA THR A 935 26.58 14.44 -41.36
C THR A 935 25.62 15.44 -40.73
N PRO A 936 25.88 15.92 -39.49
CA PRO A 936 25.02 16.90 -38.83
C PRO A 936 24.74 18.12 -39.73
N GLY A 937 23.48 18.53 -39.79
CA GLY A 937 22.95 19.63 -40.59
C GLY A 937 22.81 19.38 -42.09
N LYS A 938 23.05 18.15 -42.60
CA LYS A 938 22.99 17.82 -44.03
C LYS A 938 22.15 16.57 -44.37
N GLY A 939 21.42 16.05 -43.40
CA GLY A 939 20.55 14.87 -43.55
C GLY A 939 21.25 13.52 -43.37
N SER A 940 20.46 12.46 -43.44
CA SER A 940 20.91 11.08 -43.29
C SER A 940 20.61 10.23 -44.52
N GLN A 941 21.41 9.17 -44.70
CA GLN A 941 21.24 8.18 -45.75
C GLN A 941 21.33 6.78 -45.13
N PHE A 942 20.23 6.03 -45.23
CA PHE A 942 20.14 4.63 -44.83
C PHE A 942 20.17 3.73 -46.05
N ASP A 943 21.12 2.81 -46.07
CA ASP A 943 21.45 1.94 -47.20
C ASP A 943 21.17 0.49 -46.80
N VAL A 944 20.12 -0.11 -47.38
CA VAL A 944 19.71 -1.50 -47.13
C VAL A 944 20.04 -2.37 -48.35
N PHE A 945 20.71 -3.49 -48.11
CA PHE A 945 21.10 -4.47 -49.12
C PHE A 945 20.36 -5.77 -48.86
N LEU A 946 19.46 -6.17 -49.76
CA LEU A 946 18.73 -7.44 -49.68
C LEU A 946 19.22 -8.40 -50.78
N PRO A 947 19.51 -9.68 -50.48
CA PRO A 947 19.99 -10.62 -51.49
C PRO A 947 18.92 -10.87 -52.57
N ALA A 948 19.32 -10.79 -53.84
CA ALA A 948 18.40 -10.96 -54.97
C ALA A 948 18.11 -12.44 -55.31
N ASP A 949 19.04 -13.34 -54.94
CA ASP A 949 19.03 -14.76 -55.31
C ASP A 949 19.08 -15.65 -54.04
N LEU A 950 18.02 -15.63 -53.24
CA LEU A 950 17.85 -16.56 -52.10
C LEU A 950 17.52 -17.97 -52.64
N GLU A 951 18.40 -18.95 -52.45
CA GLU A 951 18.10 -20.37 -52.75
C GLU A 951 16.98 -20.87 -51.83
N VAL A 952 15.89 -21.40 -52.41
CA VAL A 952 14.74 -21.94 -51.69
C VAL A 952 14.66 -23.46 -51.93
N ASP A 953 14.54 -24.25 -50.85
CA ASP A 953 14.15 -25.67 -50.96
C ASP A 953 12.75 -25.76 -51.58
N ALA A 954 12.58 -26.68 -52.55
CA ALA A 954 11.51 -26.73 -53.55
C ALA A 954 10.06 -27.03 -53.05
N ALA A 955 9.62 -26.44 -51.95
CA ALA A 955 8.30 -26.69 -51.33
C ALA A 955 7.38 -25.46 -51.18
N CYS A 956 7.72 -24.28 -51.72
CA CYS A 956 6.83 -23.11 -51.68
C CYS A 956 6.12 -22.88 -53.03
N GLY A 957 4.79 -22.90 -53.00
CA GLY A 957 3.93 -22.83 -54.19
C GLY A 957 3.76 -21.42 -54.77
N ASP A 958 3.46 -21.39 -56.06
CA ASP A 958 3.12 -20.21 -56.85
C ASP A 958 1.75 -19.63 -56.46
N GLU A 959 1.69 -18.77 -55.45
CA GLU A 959 0.53 -17.89 -55.22
C GLU A 959 0.90 -16.42 -55.45
N TYR A 960 0.36 -15.86 -56.53
CA TYR A 960 0.48 -14.44 -56.89
C TYR A 960 -0.54 -13.62 -56.06
N ILE A 961 -0.06 -12.74 -55.17
CA ILE A 961 -0.92 -11.94 -54.27
C ILE A 961 -1.70 -10.90 -55.10
N LYS A 962 -3.04 -10.97 -55.07
CA LYS A 962 -3.93 -10.05 -55.82
C LYS A 962 -4.60 -8.95 -55.00
N GLU A 963 -4.53 -8.97 -53.68
CA GLU A 963 -4.99 -7.89 -52.79
C GLU A 963 -4.04 -7.79 -51.60
N LYS A 964 -3.41 -6.62 -51.41
CA LYS A 964 -2.57 -6.34 -50.24
C LYS A 964 -3.30 -5.38 -49.33
N ASP A 965 -3.47 -5.79 -48.07
CA ASP A 965 -3.99 -4.94 -47.01
C ASP A 965 -2.81 -4.25 -46.33
N TYR A 966 -2.49 -3.02 -46.75
CA TYR A 966 -1.36 -2.21 -46.25
C TYR A 966 -1.65 -1.61 -44.85
N GLN A 967 -2.23 -2.41 -43.94
CA GLN A 967 -2.69 -1.92 -42.63
C GLN A 967 -1.54 -1.31 -41.81
N PHE A 968 -0.35 -1.91 -41.87
CA PHE A 968 0.82 -1.42 -41.16
C PHE A 968 1.27 -0.05 -41.69
N ALA A 969 1.42 0.09 -43.02
CA ALA A 969 1.74 1.38 -43.64
C ALA A 969 0.70 2.46 -43.31
N HIS A 970 -0.60 2.13 -43.36
CA HIS A 970 -1.66 3.08 -43.00
C HIS A 970 -1.60 3.52 -41.53
N GLN A 971 -1.34 2.59 -40.61
CA GLN A 971 -1.17 2.90 -39.19
C GLN A 971 0.04 3.82 -38.95
N GLU A 972 1.18 3.54 -39.58
CA GLU A 972 2.40 4.33 -39.39
C GLU A 972 2.26 5.74 -39.96
N ILE A 973 1.67 5.89 -41.15
CA ILE A 973 1.45 7.19 -41.79
C ILE A 973 0.46 8.04 -40.96
N ASN A 974 -0.59 7.43 -40.42
CA ASN A 974 -1.54 8.13 -39.55
C ASN A 974 -0.90 8.57 -38.23
N SER A 975 -0.02 7.76 -37.65
CA SER A 975 0.77 8.16 -36.47
C SER A 975 1.61 9.40 -36.76
N VAL A 976 2.35 9.38 -37.87
CA VAL A 976 3.20 10.52 -38.27
C VAL A 976 2.35 11.77 -38.52
N LEU A 977 1.20 11.64 -39.19
CA LEU A 977 0.27 12.76 -39.43
C LEU A 977 -0.29 13.37 -38.14
N ALA A 978 -0.62 12.54 -37.14
CA ALA A 978 -1.15 12.99 -35.86
C ALA A 978 -0.11 13.82 -35.07
N ASP A 979 1.17 13.43 -35.12
CA ASP A 979 2.26 14.17 -34.48
C ASP A 979 2.43 15.58 -35.09
N PHE A 980 2.27 15.71 -36.42
CA PHE A 980 2.38 17.01 -37.11
C PHE A 980 1.22 17.98 -36.86
N GLN A 981 0.00 17.47 -36.66
CA GLN A 981 -1.17 18.34 -36.42
C GLN A 981 -1.08 19.08 -35.08
N LYS A 982 -0.30 18.57 -34.11
CA LYS A 982 -0.05 19.21 -32.81
C LYS A 982 0.76 20.50 -32.90
N VAL A 983 1.85 20.50 -33.70
CA VAL A 983 2.78 21.65 -33.79
C VAL A 983 2.09 22.88 -34.40
N ALA A 984 1.18 22.66 -35.36
CA ALA A 984 0.44 23.74 -36.02
C ALA A 984 -0.64 24.39 -35.13
N GLN A 985 -1.11 23.75 -34.06
CA GLN A 985 -2.13 24.27 -33.14
C GLN A 985 -1.54 24.93 -31.87
N ALA A 986 -0.27 24.68 -31.53
CA ALA A 986 0.39 25.24 -30.36
C ALA A 986 0.74 26.75 -30.46
N SER A 987 0.43 27.42 -31.58
CA SER A 987 0.86 28.81 -31.85
C SER A 987 -0.19 29.90 -31.61
N THR A 988 -1.30 29.62 -30.91
CA THR A 988 -2.29 30.66 -30.58
C THR A 988 -2.66 30.62 -29.10
N THR A 989 -1.84 31.26 -28.26
CA THR A 989 -2.22 31.60 -26.88
C THR A 989 -2.66 33.06 -26.83
N ASP A 990 -3.97 33.23 -26.59
CA ASP A 990 -4.69 34.49 -26.51
C ASP A 990 -4.26 35.26 -25.23
N PHE A 991 -3.63 36.43 -25.40
CA PHE A 991 -3.02 37.24 -24.33
C PHE A 991 -4.05 37.98 -23.43
N SER A 992 -5.33 37.61 -23.46
CA SER A 992 -6.43 38.38 -22.84
C SER A 992 -6.89 37.89 -21.44
N LYS A 993 -6.34 36.80 -20.90
CA LYS A 993 -6.71 36.27 -19.56
C LYS A 993 -5.81 36.67 -18.38
N ILE A 994 -4.77 37.49 -18.61
CA ILE A 994 -3.68 37.71 -17.65
C ILE A 994 -4.10 38.58 -16.43
N GLU A 995 -5.18 39.36 -16.50
CA GLU A 995 -5.51 40.31 -15.41
C GLU A 995 -6.33 39.72 -14.24
N MET A 996 -6.84 38.47 -14.31
CA MET A 996 -7.62 37.86 -13.20
C MET A 996 -6.83 36.84 -12.32
N LEU A 997 -5.61 36.45 -12.70
CA LEU A 997 -4.89 35.29 -12.11
C LEU A 997 -3.83 35.63 -11.03
N SER A 998 -3.73 36.89 -10.59
CA SER A 998 -2.63 37.40 -9.75
C SER A 998 -2.47 36.74 -8.35
N ASN A 999 -3.44 35.91 -7.91
CA ASN A 999 -3.49 35.40 -6.53
C ASN A 999 -3.50 33.85 -6.37
N ARG A 1000 -3.27 33.07 -7.43
CA ARG A 1000 -3.23 31.58 -7.35
C ARG A 1000 -1.79 31.05 -7.13
N PRO A 1001 -1.61 29.94 -6.38
CA PRO A 1001 -0.30 29.30 -6.22
C PRO A 1001 0.28 28.85 -7.57
N ARG A 1002 1.61 28.92 -7.70
CA ARG A 1002 2.33 28.62 -8.94
C ARG A 1002 3.00 27.25 -8.87
N ILE A 1003 2.65 26.35 -9.77
CA ILE A 1003 3.17 24.98 -9.83
C ILE A 1003 4.00 24.84 -11.09
N LEU A 1004 5.23 24.34 -10.96
CA LEU A 1004 6.06 23.95 -12.10
C LEU A 1004 5.88 22.45 -12.37
N VAL A 1005 5.48 22.09 -13.58
CA VAL A 1005 5.39 20.70 -14.07
C VAL A 1005 6.56 20.47 -15.01
N VAL A 1006 7.39 19.48 -14.69
CA VAL A 1006 8.57 19.09 -15.45
C VAL A 1006 8.37 17.65 -15.92
N GLU A 1007 8.21 17.47 -17.23
CA GLU A 1007 7.91 16.18 -17.85
C GLU A 1007 8.29 16.28 -19.33
N ASP A 1008 8.90 15.24 -19.88
CA ASP A 1008 9.38 15.22 -21.27
C ASP A 1008 8.26 14.85 -22.27
N ASN A 1009 7.19 14.23 -21.80
CA ASN A 1009 6.03 13.87 -22.62
C ASN A 1009 4.96 14.98 -22.65
N LEU A 1010 4.74 15.57 -23.83
CA LEU A 1010 3.77 16.66 -24.03
C LEU A 1010 2.31 16.27 -23.74
N ASP A 1011 1.90 15.01 -23.97
CA ASP A 1011 0.55 14.54 -23.62
C ASP A 1011 0.35 14.49 -22.11
N MET A 1012 1.41 14.10 -21.39
CA MET A 1012 1.44 14.10 -19.93
C MET A 1012 1.46 15.52 -19.35
N ILE A 1013 2.23 16.44 -19.94
CA ILE A 1013 2.16 17.87 -19.59
C ILE A 1013 0.73 18.37 -19.77
N THR A 1014 0.13 18.15 -20.94
CA THR A 1014 -1.24 18.63 -21.26
C THR A 1014 -2.27 18.05 -20.30
N PHE A 1015 -2.13 16.76 -19.94
CA PHE A 1015 -3.01 16.08 -19.01
C PHE A 1015 -2.88 16.64 -17.57
N ILE A 1016 -1.65 16.81 -17.06
CA ILE A 1016 -1.38 17.34 -15.72
C ILE A 1016 -1.77 18.83 -15.65
N GLU A 1017 -1.51 19.61 -16.70
CA GLU A 1017 -1.96 20.99 -16.79
C GLU A 1017 -3.48 21.07 -16.73
N GLY A 1018 -4.18 20.22 -17.50
CA GLY A 1018 -5.64 20.09 -17.45
C GLY A 1018 -6.18 19.78 -16.06
N LEU A 1019 -5.48 18.95 -15.29
CA LEU A 1019 -5.82 18.60 -13.90
C LEU A 1019 -5.69 19.77 -12.90
N LEU A 1020 -4.74 20.67 -13.12
CA LEU A 1020 -4.30 21.65 -12.13
C LEU A 1020 -4.68 23.09 -12.46
N GLN A 1021 -4.90 23.42 -13.74
CA GLN A 1021 -5.15 24.79 -14.23
C GLN A 1021 -6.36 25.48 -13.60
N ASN A 1022 -7.34 24.71 -13.12
CA ASN A 1022 -8.56 25.25 -12.50
C ASN A 1022 -8.29 25.91 -11.15
N GLU A 1023 -7.32 25.40 -10.39
CA GLU A 1023 -7.01 25.85 -9.02
C GLU A 1023 -5.66 26.57 -8.92
N TYR A 1024 -4.73 26.25 -9.82
CA TYR A 1024 -3.33 26.69 -9.77
C TYR A 1024 -2.90 27.38 -11.07
N HIS A 1025 -1.82 28.16 -10.99
CA HIS A 1025 -1.13 28.66 -12.17
C HIS A 1025 0.00 27.68 -12.53
N VAL A 1026 -0.17 26.96 -13.64
CA VAL A 1026 0.77 25.94 -14.09
C VAL A 1026 1.81 26.56 -15.01
N ILE A 1027 3.08 26.26 -14.76
CA ILE A 1027 4.23 26.57 -15.61
C ILE A 1027 4.82 25.22 -16.02
N THR A 1028 5.24 25.07 -17.27
CA THR A 1028 5.72 23.79 -17.81
C THR A 1028 7.18 23.88 -18.22
N ALA A 1029 7.90 22.76 -18.16
CA ALA A 1029 9.26 22.60 -18.66
C ALA A 1029 9.46 21.16 -19.17
N GLU A 1030 10.26 20.97 -20.22
CA GLU A 1030 10.44 19.65 -20.85
C GLU A 1030 11.61 18.85 -20.25
N ASN A 1031 12.50 19.50 -19.47
CA ASN A 1031 13.61 18.83 -18.80
C ASN A 1031 14.09 19.57 -17.54
N GLY A 1032 14.91 18.89 -16.72
CA GLY A 1032 15.41 19.42 -15.45
C GLY A 1032 16.30 20.68 -15.57
N LYS A 1033 16.94 20.89 -16.72
CA LYS A 1033 17.84 22.04 -16.94
C LYS A 1033 17.08 23.31 -17.28
N GLU A 1034 16.02 23.20 -18.07
CA GLU A 1034 15.07 24.28 -18.30
C GLU A 1034 14.31 24.61 -17.01
N ALA A 1035 13.82 23.58 -16.31
CA ALA A 1035 13.13 23.70 -15.05
C ALA A 1035 13.95 24.43 -13.97
N LEU A 1036 15.26 24.14 -13.89
CA LEU A 1036 16.17 24.81 -12.96
C LEU A 1036 16.25 26.33 -13.25
N LYS A 1037 16.38 26.72 -14.52
CA LYS A 1037 16.37 28.14 -14.90
C LYS A 1037 15.04 28.81 -14.55
N ILE A 1038 13.92 28.10 -14.70
CA ILE A 1038 12.60 28.61 -14.33
C ILE A 1038 12.49 28.77 -12.81
N ALA A 1039 12.93 27.78 -12.03
CA ALA A 1039 12.90 27.80 -10.56
C ALA A 1039 13.76 28.92 -9.96
N GLU A 1040 14.87 29.28 -10.62
CA GLU A 1040 15.72 30.41 -10.21
C GLU A 1040 15.02 31.75 -10.46
N ASN A 1041 14.41 31.92 -11.63
CA ASN A 1041 13.90 33.22 -12.12
C ASN A 1041 12.43 33.50 -11.76
N HIS A 1042 11.64 32.48 -11.44
CA HIS A 1042 10.22 32.60 -11.12
C HIS A 1042 9.93 32.26 -9.65
N THR A 1043 8.87 32.86 -9.09
CA THR A 1043 8.36 32.46 -7.77
C THR A 1043 7.48 31.23 -7.94
N LEU A 1044 7.92 30.09 -7.42
CA LEU A 1044 7.18 28.82 -7.43
C LEU A 1044 6.72 28.46 -6.02
N ASP A 1045 5.62 27.72 -5.93
CA ASP A 1045 5.07 27.20 -4.69
C ASP A 1045 5.27 25.70 -4.52
N LEU A 1046 5.32 24.95 -5.64
CA LEU A 1046 5.55 23.50 -5.71
C LEU A 1046 6.13 23.11 -7.08
N ILE A 1047 6.91 22.03 -7.13
CA ILE A 1047 7.43 21.42 -8.35
C ILE A 1047 6.93 19.97 -8.44
N LEU A 1048 6.35 19.60 -9.57
CA LEU A 1048 6.08 18.22 -10.00
C LEU A 1048 7.12 17.87 -11.06
N SER A 1049 7.90 16.82 -10.86
CA SER A 1049 8.94 16.42 -11.82
C SER A 1049 8.87 14.93 -12.09
N ASP A 1050 8.93 14.52 -13.36
CA ASP A 1050 9.24 13.14 -13.69
C ASP A 1050 10.67 12.80 -13.26
N VAL A 1051 10.91 11.53 -12.96
CA VAL A 1051 12.24 11.02 -12.60
C VAL A 1051 13.09 10.77 -13.84
N MET A 1052 12.52 10.25 -14.92
CA MET A 1052 13.26 9.89 -16.13
C MET A 1052 13.02 10.96 -17.20
N MET A 1053 13.99 11.84 -17.40
CA MET A 1053 13.91 12.93 -18.38
C MET A 1053 15.28 13.14 -19.07
N PRO A 1054 15.32 13.61 -20.33
CA PRO A 1054 16.56 13.87 -21.06
C PRO A 1054 17.33 15.08 -20.47
N GLU A 1055 18.61 15.20 -20.82
CA GLU A 1055 19.60 16.19 -20.34
C GLU A 1055 19.89 16.18 -18.82
N MET A 1056 18.86 16.32 -17.98
CA MET A 1056 18.96 16.32 -16.52
C MET A 1056 17.74 15.59 -15.95
N ASN A 1057 18.00 14.44 -15.32
CA ASN A 1057 16.94 13.61 -14.74
C ASN A 1057 16.33 14.24 -13.47
N GLY A 1058 15.16 13.76 -13.06
CA GLY A 1058 14.40 14.34 -11.95
C GLY A 1058 15.07 14.21 -10.58
N LEU A 1059 15.90 13.19 -10.36
CA LEU A 1059 16.66 13.02 -9.11
C LEU A 1059 17.79 14.04 -9.03
N GLU A 1060 18.58 14.20 -10.09
CA GLU A 1060 19.62 15.23 -10.19
C GLU A 1060 19.04 16.64 -10.04
N PHE A 1061 17.89 16.89 -10.68
CA PHE A 1061 17.18 18.15 -10.57
C PHE A 1061 16.68 18.39 -9.13
N CYS A 1062 16.04 17.40 -8.50
CA CYS A 1062 15.60 17.48 -7.11
C CYS A 1062 16.77 17.79 -6.17
N ASN A 1063 17.90 17.09 -6.34
CA ASN A 1063 19.10 17.32 -5.54
C ASN A 1063 19.56 18.78 -5.63
N LYS A 1064 19.64 19.35 -6.85
CA LYS A 1064 20.02 20.75 -7.05
C LYS A 1064 19.04 21.72 -6.42
N ILE A 1065 17.74 21.46 -6.54
CA ILE A 1065 16.70 22.29 -5.90
C ILE A 1065 16.86 22.28 -4.39
N LYS A 1066 17.12 21.10 -3.78
CA LYS A 1066 17.19 20.91 -2.33
C LYS A 1066 18.51 21.35 -1.69
N THR A 1067 19.61 21.35 -2.45
CA THR A 1067 20.93 21.76 -1.97
C THR A 1067 21.18 23.27 -2.07
N GLU A 1068 20.53 23.96 -3.01
CA GLU A 1068 20.74 25.40 -3.22
C GLU A 1068 19.86 26.25 -2.28
N LEU A 1069 20.47 27.13 -1.48
CA LEU A 1069 19.78 27.92 -0.45
C LEU A 1069 18.62 28.76 -1.01
N ALA A 1070 18.73 29.19 -2.28
CA ALA A 1070 17.73 30.01 -2.96
C ALA A 1070 16.46 29.25 -3.38
N THR A 1071 16.49 27.91 -3.43
CA THR A 1071 15.41 27.03 -3.92
C THR A 1071 15.05 25.89 -2.96
N SER A 1072 15.86 25.61 -1.95
CA SER A 1072 15.71 24.46 -1.03
C SER A 1072 14.37 24.36 -0.30
N HIS A 1073 13.66 25.49 -0.15
CA HIS A 1073 12.34 25.58 0.47
C HIS A 1073 11.20 25.17 -0.47
N LEU A 1074 11.48 24.92 -1.75
CA LEU A 1074 10.47 24.50 -2.72
C LEU A 1074 10.16 23.01 -2.49
N PRO A 1075 8.87 22.66 -2.29
CA PRO A 1075 8.50 21.26 -2.24
C PRO A 1075 8.57 20.64 -3.64
N VAL A 1076 9.13 19.44 -3.73
CA VAL A 1076 9.30 18.65 -4.96
C VAL A 1076 8.55 17.34 -4.78
N ILE A 1077 7.58 17.09 -5.67
CA ILE A 1077 6.92 15.80 -5.83
C ILE A 1077 7.51 15.11 -7.06
N LEU A 1078 8.08 13.92 -6.86
CA LEU A 1078 8.62 13.12 -7.96
C LEU A 1078 7.57 12.16 -8.52
N ILE A 1079 7.32 12.23 -9.82
CA ILE A 1079 6.50 11.26 -10.53
C ILE A 1079 7.46 10.15 -11.03
N THR A 1080 7.20 8.88 -10.72
CA THR A 1080 8.13 7.78 -11.01
C THR A 1080 7.44 6.56 -11.62
N ALA A 1081 8.06 5.95 -12.62
CA ALA A 1081 7.63 4.68 -13.19
C ALA A 1081 8.21 3.46 -12.46
N LYS A 1082 8.94 3.60 -11.35
CA LYS A 1082 9.58 2.47 -10.64
C LYS A 1082 8.91 2.21 -9.29
N SER A 1083 8.53 0.95 -9.05
CA SER A 1083 7.71 0.53 -7.91
C SER A 1083 8.50 -0.16 -6.78
N LEU A 1084 9.83 -0.25 -6.89
CA LEU A 1084 10.68 -0.93 -5.90
C LEU A 1084 10.92 -0.04 -4.65
N PRO A 1085 10.90 -0.61 -3.42
CA PRO A 1085 11.16 0.12 -2.17
C PRO A 1085 12.52 0.84 -2.14
N ASP A 1086 13.59 0.20 -2.65
CA ASP A 1086 14.97 0.70 -2.56
C ASP A 1086 15.21 2.03 -3.29
N GLN A 1087 14.35 2.42 -4.24
CA GLN A 1087 14.49 3.66 -5.00
C GLN A 1087 13.59 4.79 -4.51
N LYS A 1088 12.57 4.47 -3.71
CA LYS A 1088 11.91 5.49 -2.89
C LYS A 1088 12.88 6.01 -1.84
N VAL A 1089 13.75 5.14 -1.32
CA VAL A 1089 14.85 5.51 -0.43
C VAL A 1089 15.78 6.52 -1.11
N GLU A 1090 16.25 6.24 -2.34
CA GLU A 1090 17.10 7.17 -3.10
C GLU A 1090 16.42 8.54 -3.35
N GLY A 1091 15.11 8.57 -3.66
CA GLY A 1091 14.35 9.81 -3.82
C GLY A 1091 14.21 10.62 -2.52
N TYR A 1092 14.01 9.95 -1.38
CA TYR A 1092 13.96 10.59 -0.06
C TYR A 1092 15.35 11.05 0.42
N GLU A 1093 16.40 10.28 0.15
CA GLU A 1093 17.80 10.64 0.43
C GLU A 1093 18.21 11.93 -0.30
N VAL A 1094 17.67 12.15 -1.50
CA VAL A 1094 17.86 13.37 -2.30
C VAL A 1094 16.96 14.54 -1.84
N GLY A 1095 16.06 14.30 -0.88
CA GLY A 1095 15.28 15.32 -0.20
C GLY A 1095 13.93 15.66 -0.84
N ALA A 1096 13.36 14.80 -1.69
CA ALA A 1096 12.02 14.97 -2.23
C ALA A 1096 10.96 14.90 -1.11
N ASP A 1097 9.90 15.72 -1.20
CA ASP A 1097 8.87 15.81 -0.16
C ASP A 1097 7.81 14.72 -0.31
N ASP A 1098 7.56 14.26 -1.55
CA ASP A 1098 6.66 13.15 -1.84
C ASP A 1098 6.96 12.54 -3.21
N TYR A 1099 6.35 11.39 -3.49
CA TYR A 1099 6.39 10.74 -4.80
C TYR A 1099 5.02 10.23 -5.24
N ILE A 1100 4.86 10.07 -6.56
CA ILE A 1100 3.66 9.55 -7.23
C ILE A 1100 4.10 8.49 -8.23
N THR A 1101 3.58 7.27 -8.12
CA THR A 1101 3.92 6.18 -9.05
C THR A 1101 3.03 6.20 -10.30
N LYS A 1102 3.62 6.08 -11.49
CA LYS A 1102 2.89 5.85 -12.75
C LYS A 1102 2.45 4.36 -12.85
N PRO A 1103 1.20 4.03 -13.22
CA PRO A 1103 0.08 4.93 -13.45
C PRO A 1103 -0.50 5.50 -12.14
N PHE A 1104 -0.88 6.77 -12.16
CA PHE A 1104 -1.41 7.48 -11.00
C PHE A 1104 -2.87 7.88 -11.19
N SER A 1105 -3.61 7.89 -10.09
CA SER A 1105 -4.97 8.43 -10.10
C SER A 1105 -4.95 9.97 -10.06
N PRO A 1106 -5.72 10.66 -10.92
CA PRO A 1106 -5.97 12.10 -10.87
C PRO A 1106 -6.23 12.66 -9.47
N LYS A 1107 -7.12 11.98 -8.72
CA LYS A 1107 -7.57 12.42 -7.40
C LYS A 1107 -6.43 12.37 -6.38
N ILE A 1108 -5.60 11.33 -6.45
CA ILE A 1108 -4.43 11.17 -5.57
C ILE A 1108 -3.41 12.28 -5.85
N LEU A 1109 -3.14 12.59 -7.14
CA LEU A 1109 -2.22 13.67 -7.50
C LEU A 1109 -2.72 15.02 -6.97
N GLN A 1110 -3.99 15.37 -7.22
CA GLN A 1110 -4.58 16.63 -6.73
C GLN A 1110 -4.56 16.71 -5.20
N MET A 1111 -4.87 15.62 -4.50
CA MET A 1111 -4.82 15.57 -3.04
C MET A 1111 -3.40 15.77 -2.50
N LYS A 1112 -2.39 15.11 -3.07
CA LYS A 1112 -0.99 15.28 -2.64
C LYS A 1112 -0.50 16.72 -2.85
N VAL A 1113 -0.79 17.30 -4.02
CA VAL A 1113 -0.49 18.71 -4.31
C VAL A 1113 -1.16 19.65 -3.30
N SER A 1114 -2.46 19.48 -3.06
CA SER A 1114 -3.22 20.31 -2.12
C SER A 1114 -2.72 20.17 -0.68
N ASN A 1115 -2.43 18.94 -0.23
CA ASN A 1115 -1.93 18.67 1.12
C ASN A 1115 -0.59 19.36 1.38
N ILE A 1116 0.38 19.23 0.47
CA ILE A 1116 1.71 19.86 0.63
C ILE A 1116 1.59 21.39 0.66
N LEU A 1117 0.77 21.97 -0.23
CA LEU A 1117 0.55 23.42 -0.24
C LEU A 1117 -0.15 23.91 1.04
N ASN A 1118 -1.14 23.17 1.54
CA ASN A 1118 -1.84 23.50 2.79
C ASN A 1118 -0.94 23.36 4.03
N GLN A 1119 -0.10 22.32 4.09
CA GLN A 1119 0.89 22.13 5.14
C GLN A 1119 1.87 23.30 5.18
N LYS A 1120 2.40 23.71 4.02
CA LYS A 1120 3.28 24.88 3.88
C LYS A 1120 2.60 26.16 4.36
N LYS A 1121 1.34 26.40 3.96
CA LYS A 1121 0.58 27.58 4.40
C LYS A 1121 0.33 27.57 5.92
N SER A 1122 -0.07 26.43 6.48
CA SER A 1122 -0.26 26.27 7.93
C SER A 1122 1.05 26.48 8.71
N LEU A 1123 2.18 25.99 8.20
CA LEU A 1123 3.50 26.22 8.81
C LEU A 1123 3.86 27.71 8.80
N GLN A 1124 3.65 28.41 7.69
CA GLN A 1124 3.84 29.86 7.59
C GLN A 1124 2.93 30.63 8.56
N GLU A 1125 1.67 30.22 8.69
CA GLU A 1125 0.73 30.84 9.65
C GLU A 1125 1.13 30.58 11.11
N LYS A 1126 1.61 29.37 11.43
CA LYS A 1126 2.15 29.04 12.76
C LYS A 1126 3.40 29.87 13.07
N LEU A 1127 4.38 29.91 12.17
CA LEU A 1127 5.60 30.72 12.33
C LEU A 1127 5.30 32.22 12.44
N ALA A 1128 4.27 32.71 11.74
CA ALA A 1128 3.82 34.10 11.85
C ALA A 1128 3.12 34.41 13.18
N ARG A 1129 2.39 33.44 13.77
CA ARG A 1129 1.69 33.58 15.07
C ARG A 1129 2.63 33.37 16.26
N ASP A 1130 3.52 32.40 16.19
CA ASP A 1130 4.44 31.97 17.27
C ASP A 1130 5.75 32.74 17.30
N PHE A 1131 5.75 33.99 16.86
CA PHE A 1131 6.89 34.90 17.00
C PHE A 1131 7.03 35.35 18.47
N LYS A 1132 7.25 34.38 19.37
CA LYS A 1132 7.70 34.44 20.76
C LYS A 1132 9.21 34.17 20.73
N LEU A 1133 9.99 35.24 20.97
CA LEU A 1133 11.44 35.17 21.09
C LEU A 1133 11.82 34.49 22.40
N THR A 1134 11.84 33.16 22.39
CA THR A 1134 12.60 32.37 23.37
C THR A 1134 13.25 31.21 22.63
N PRO A 1135 14.58 31.10 22.62
CA PRO A 1135 15.26 29.94 22.06
C PRO A 1135 15.05 28.77 23.01
N GLN A 1136 14.06 27.91 22.72
CA GLN A 1136 14.07 26.54 23.23
C GLN A 1136 14.56 25.63 22.13
N LYS A 1137 15.59 24.85 22.47
CA LYS A 1137 16.22 23.84 21.62
C LYS A 1137 15.17 22.87 21.12
N VAL A 1138 14.86 22.96 19.82
CA VAL A 1138 14.27 21.87 19.06
C VAL A 1138 15.43 21.20 18.32
N ASN A 1139 15.57 19.88 18.47
CA ASN A 1139 16.52 19.10 17.68
C ASN A 1139 15.86 18.79 16.33
N LEU A 1140 16.38 19.36 15.23
CA LEU A 1140 16.76 18.71 13.95
C LEU A 1140 17.05 19.76 12.84
N THR A 1141 17.85 19.37 11.86
CA THR A 1141 18.75 20.20 11.02
C THR A 1141 18.11 20.65 9.69
N SER A 1142 17.70 21.91 9.57
CA SER A 1142 17.29 22.52 8.29
C SER A 1142 18.11 23.79 7.97
N PRO A 1143 18.60 23.98 6.73
CA PRO A 1143 19.27 25.22 6.29
C PRO A 1143 18.43 26.48 6.53
N ASP A 1144 17.10 26.35 6.49
CA ASP A 1144 16.16 27.47 6.66
C ASP A 1144 16.03 27.88 8.13
N GLU A 1145 16.14 26.94 9.08
CA GLU A 1145 16.14 27.24 10.52
C GLU A 1145 17.48 27.82 10.96
N ALA A 1146 18.60 27.40 10.36
CA ALA A 1146 19.90 28.04 10.55
C ALA A 1146 19.89 29.50 10.04
N LEU A 1147 19.29 29.74 8.87
CA LEU A 1147 19.08 31.08 8.33
C LEU A 1147 18.17 31.92 9.24
N PHE A 1148 17.07 31.34 9.75
CA PHE A 1148 16.14 32.05 10.63
C PHE A 1148 16.77 32.39 11.99
N THR A 1149 17.48 31.43 12.59
CA THR A 1149 18.24 31.64 13.84
C THR A 1149 19.28 32.73 13.65
N ARG A 1150 20.02 32.68 12.53
CA ARG A 1150 20.99 33.71 12.18
C ARG A 1150 20.35 35.09 11.98
N LEU A 1151 19.15 35.15 11.41
CA LEU A 1151 18.41 36.39 11.26
C LEU A 1151 17.98 36.98 12.60
N VAL A 1152 17.49 36.14 13.51
CA VAL A 1152 17.13 36.57 14.86
C VAL A 1152 18.35 37.08 15.62
N GLU A 1153 19.48 36.37 15.56
CA GLU A 1153 20.76 36.80 16.15
C GLU A 1153 21.21 38.16 15.60
N LEU A 1154 21.21 38.33 14.27
CA LEU A 1154 21.62 39.58 13.62
C LEU A 1154 20.69 40.76 13.98
N MET A 1155 19.39 40.50 14.16
CA MET A 1155 18.44 41.51 14.60
C MET A 1155 18.61 41.89 16.08
N GLU A 1156 18.99 40.95 16.94
CA GLU A 1156 19.26 41.22 18.36
C GLU A 1156 20.63 41.92 18.55
N GLU A 1157 21.67 41.50 17.81
CA GLU A 1157 23.01 42.10 17.83
C GLU A 1157 23.01 43.58 17.39
N HIS A 1158 22.11 43.93 16.45
CA HIS A 1158 22.03 45.27 15.86
C HIS A 1158 20.68 45.96 16.14
N ILE A 1159 20.10 45.68 17.30
CA ILE A 1159 18.78 46.18 17.66
C ILE A 1159 18.76 47.71 17.87
N ASP A 1160 19.86 48.27 18.38
CA ASP A 1160 20.07 49.68 18.68
C ASP A 1160 20.68 50.49 17.52
N ASP A 1161 21.18 49.83 16.46
CA ASP A 1161 21.75 50.49 15.27
C ASP A 1161 20.67 51.01 14.32
N SER A 1162 20.41 52.32 14.31
CA SER A 1162 19.44 52.93 13.38
C SER A 1162 19.81 52.81 11.90
N ALA A 1163 21.09 52.59 11.58
CA ALA A 1163 21.58 52.38 10.22
C ALA A 1163 21.50 50.91 9.77
N PHE A 1164 21.04 49.98 10.62
CA PHE A 1164 20.84 48.57 10.25
C PHE A 1164 19.58 48.41 9.38
N ASN A 1165 19.78 47.98 8.13
CA ASN A 1165 18.72 47.87 7.13
C ASN A 1165 18.85 46.57 6.31
N VAL A 1166 17.89 46.31 5.43
CA VAL A 1166 17.81 45.08 4.63
C VAL A 1166 19.08 44.83 3.81
N ASN A 1167 19.76 45.86 3.30
CA ASN A 1167 21.00 45.69 2.54
C ASN A 1167 22.13 45.13 3.40
N LYS A 1168 22.31 45.66 4.61
CA LYS A 1168 23.31 45.14 5.57
C LYS A 1168 22.99 43.71 6.02
N MET A 1169 21.70 43.35 6.13
CA MET A 1169 21.29 41.96 6.38
C MET A 1169 21.68 41.04 5.22
N CYS A 1170 21.49 41.46 3.97
CA CYS A 1170 21.87 40.68 2.79
C CYS A 1170 23.38 40.40 2.75
N GLU A 1171 24.20 41.41 3.02
CA GLU A 1171 25.66 41.29 3.08
C GLU A 1171 26.11 40.28 4.13
N LYS A 1172 25.52 40.33 5.33
CA LYS A 1172 25.87 39.43 6.45
C LYS A 1172 25.39 37.98 6.28
N VAL A 1173 24.47 37.74 5.35
CA VAL A 1173 23.87 36.41 5.07
C VAL A 1173 24.38 35.85 3.73
N HIS A 1174 25.19 36.60 2.98
CA HIS A 1174 25.75 36.22 1.67
C HIS A 1174 24.68 35.83 0.62
N LEU A 1175 23.50 36.47 0.69
CA LEU A 1175 22.44 36.31 -0.31
C LEU A 1175 22.27 37.60 -1.12
N SER A 1176 21.97 37.45 -2.42
CA SER A 1176 21.60 38.59 -3.26
C SER A 1176 20.35 39.27 -2.69
N HIS A 1177 20.23 40.60 -2.86
CA HIS A 1177 19.11 41.37 -2.30
C HIS A 1177 17.73 40.82 -2.73
N MET A 1178 17.62 40.33 -3.96
CA MET A 1178 16.40 39.71 -4.47
C MET A 1178 16.12 38.35 -3.82
N HIS A 1179 17.12 37.48 -3.72
CA HIS A 1179 16.97 36.14 -3.12
C HIS A 1179 16.71 36.24 -1.61
N PHE A 1180 17.35 37.17 -0.92
CA PHE A 1180 17.15 37.41 0.51
C PHE A 1180 15.71 37.83 0.82
N ILE A 1181 15.18 38.85 0.12
CA ILE A 1181 13.79 39.30 0.32
C ILE A 1181 12.80 38.17 0.03
N ARG A 1182 13.03 37.40 -1.04
CA ARG A 1182 12.18 36.26 -1.43
C ARG A 1182 12.17 35.19 -0.34
N LYS A 1183 13.35 34.76 0.11
CA LYS A 1183 13.55 33.72 1.12
C LYS A 1183 12.93 34.11 2.46
N VAL A 1184 13.19 35.30 2.96
CA VAL A 1184 12.62 35.79 4.23
C VAL A 1184 11.10 35.91 4.16
N LYS A 1185 10.54 36.39 3.04
CA LYS A 1185 9.09 36.46 2.85
C LYS A 1185 8.46 35.06 2.80
N GLN A 1186 9.14 34.09 2.20
CA GLN A 1186 8.66 32.71 2.13
C GLN A 1186 8.74 31.97 3.47
N ILE A 1187 9.77 32.24 4.30
CA ILE A 1187 9.89 31.65 5.64
C ILE A 1187 8.93 32.31 6.63
N THR A 1188 8.84 33.65 6.63
CA THR A 1188 8.19 34.42 7.72
C THR A 1188 6.84 35.03 7.35
N GLY A 1189 6.44 34.95 6.08
CA GLY A 1189 5.25 35.63 5.55
C GLY A 1189 5.37 37.16 5.44
N LYS A 1190 6.45 37.76 5.95
CA LYS A 1190 6.68 39.22 5.99
C LYS A 1190 7.90 39.62 5.15
N LYS A 1191 7.91 40.84 4.60
CA LYS A 1191 9.11 41.40 3.98
C LYS A 1191 10.18 41.65 5.07
N PRO A 1192 11.48 41.51 4.79
CA PRO A 1192 12.55 41.72 5.79
C PRO A 1192 12.47 43.06 6.54
N ALA A 1193 12.12 44.14 5.84
CA ALA A 1193 11.98 45.46 6.46
C ALA A 1193 10.82 45.53 7.47
N ASP A 1194 9.73 44.81 7.22
CA ASP A 1194 8.58 44.75 8.11
C ASP A 1194 8.85 43.79 9.27
N LEU A 1195 9.61 42.73 9.02
CA LEU A 1195 10.10 41.79 10.04
C LEU A 1195 10.98 42.50 11.07
N LEU A 1196 11.99 43.26 10.62
CA LEU A 1196 12.88 44.04 11.49
C LEU A 1196 12.12 45.07 12.33
N LYS A 1197 11.13 45.75 11.72
CA LYS A 1197 10.27 46.69 12.46
C LYS A 1197 9.45 45.99 13.54
N SER A 1198 8.80 44.88 13.20
CA SER A 1198 8.01 44.09 14.14
C SER A 1198 8.88 43.58 15.30
N PHE A 1199 10.12 43.15 15.01
CA PHE A 1199 11.11 42.74 16.00
C PHE A 1199 11.46 43.88 16.97
N ARG A 1200 11.85 45.05 16.45
CA ARG A 1200 12.16 46.25 17.26
C ARG A 1200 10.98 46.69 18.12
N MET A 1201 9.76 46.66 17.58
CA MET A 1201 8.54 47.03 18.31
C MET A 1201 8.23 46.08 19.47
N LYS A 1202 8.42 44.78 19.27
CA LYS A 1202 8.25 43.79 20.34
C LYS A 1202 9.27 43.98 21.46
N ARG A 1203 10.55 44.20 21.14
CA ARG A 1203 11.55 44.51 22.17
C ARG A 1203 11.24 45.80 22.91
N ALA A 1204 10.78 46.82 22.19
CA ALA A 1204 10.38 48.08 22.79
C ALA A 1204 9.24 47.88 23.80
N LYS A 1205 8.28 47.00 23.49
CA LYS A 1205 7.21 46.62 24.41
C LYS A 1205 7.77 45.98 25.68
N ASP A 1206 8.73 45.06 25.57
CA ASP A 1206 9.36 44.43 26.73
C ASP A 1206 10.11 45.42 27.61
N LEU A 1207 10.82 46.38 26.99
CA LEU A 1207 11.53 47.45 27.71
C LEU A 1207 10.57 48.44 28.39
N LEU A 1208 9.43 48.75 27.76
CA LEU A 1208 8.37 49.57 28.35
C LEU A 1208 7.74 48.86 29.56
N LEU A 1209 7.50 47.55 29.48
CA LEU A 1209 6.93 46.76 30.60
C LEU A 1209 7.85 46.70 31.83
N GLN A 1210 9.17 46.82 31.64
CA GLN A 1210 10.12 46.87 32.75
C GLN A 1210 10.10 48.22 33.51
N ASN A 1211 9.51 49.26 32.93
CA ASN A 1211 9.31 50.60 33.51
C ASN A 1211 10.57 51.28 34.08
N LYS A 1212 11.73 51.05 33.45
CA LYS A 1212 13.05 51.60 33.87
C LYS A 1212 13.59 52.70 32.97
N MET A 1213 12.95 52.97 31.84
CA MET A 1213 13.42 53.91 30.81
C MET A 1213 12.26 54.79 30.34
N THR A 1214 12.57 56.03 29.95
CA THR A 1214 11.60 56.93 29.30
C THR A 1214 11.29 56.45 27.88
N ILE A 1215 10.13 56.83 27.34
CA ILE A 1215 9.73 56.46 25.96
C ILE A 1215 10.78 56.90 24.92
N ALA A 1216 11.46 58.03 25.15
CA ALA A 1216 12.54 58.49 24.29
C ALA A 1216 13.78 57.59 24.37
N GLU A 1217 14.18 57.17 25.57
CA GLU A 1217 15.30 56.22 25.77
C GLU A 1217 14.98 54.84 25.18
N VAL A 1218 13.75 54.36 25.34
CA VAL A 1218 13.30 53.11 24.70
C VAL A 1218 13.39 53.23 23.18
N ALA A 1219 12.96 54.35 22.59
CA ALA A 1219 13.05 54.57 21.14
C ALA A 1219 14.50 54.47 20.63
N TYR A 1220 15.47 55.07 21.34
CA TYR A 1220 16.87 54.98 20.97
C TYR A 1220 17.43 53.56 21.17
N SER A 1221 17.07 52.87 22.26
CA SER A 1221 17.55 51.51 22.57
C SER A 1221 17.10 50.43 21.58
N VAL A 1222 16.09 50.73 20.75
CA VAL A 1222 15.58 49.85 19.69
C VAL A 1222 15.83 50.44 18.30
N GLY A 1223 16.80 51.35 18.18
CA GLY A 1223 17.36 51.81 16.91
C GLY A 1223 16.49 52.80 16.12
N PHE A 1224 15.75 53.68 16.81
CA PHE A 1224 15.04 54.80 16.18
C PHE A 1224 15.74 56.14 16.47
N ASP A 1225 16.02 56.92 15.43
CA ASP A 1225 16.67 58.24 15.57
C ASP A 1225 15.74 59.33 16.16
N LEU A 1226 14.42 59.13 16.10
CA LEU A 1226 13.43 60.12 16.53
C LEU A 1226 12.26 59.44 17.29
N PRO A 1227 11.98 59.83 18.55
CA PRO A 1227 10.88 59.28 19.35
C PRO A 1227 9.48 59.40 18.72
N ASN A 1228 9.27 60.42 17.89
CA ASN A 1228 8.00 60.60 17.16
C ASN A 1228 7.77 59.54 16.08
N SER A 1229 8.85 59.07 15.43
CA SER A 1229 8.78 58.00 14.43
C SER A 1229 8.51 56.65 15.09
N PHE A 1230 9.18 56.40 16.21
CA PHE A 1230 8.95 55.26 17.09
C PHE A 1230 7.48 55.17 17.54
N SER A 1231 6.92 56.26 18.05
CA SER A 1231 5.54 56.26 18.56
C SER A 1231 4.49 55.94 17.49
N ARG A 1232 4.71 56.39 16.24
CA ARG A 1232 3.83 56.05 15.10
C ARG A 1232 3.97 54.58 14.70
N ALA A 1233 5.20 54.05 14.68
CA ALA A 1233 5.46 52.64 14.37
C ALA A 1233 4.86 51.72 15.44
N PHE A 1234 5.00 52.08 16.72
CA PHE A 1234 4.44 51.33 17.85
C PHE A 1234 2.90 51.30 17.81
N LYS A 1235 2.28 52.45 17.53
CA LYS A 1235 0.82 52.54 17.35
C LYS A 1235 0.31 51.73 16.15
N LYS A 1236 1.09 51.67 15.07
CA LYS A 1236 0.75 50.84 13.91
C LYS A 1236 0.83 49.34 14.20
N GLU A 1237 1.80 48.91 15.01
CA GLU A 1237 2.00 47.49 15.33
C GLU A 1237 1.04 46.97 16.42
N PHE A 1238 0.76 47.77 17.45
CA PHE A 1238 -0.01 47.35 18.63
C PHE A 1238 -1.38 48.02 18.78
N GLY A 1239 -1.78 48.88 17.84
CA GLY A 1239 -3.06 49.60 17.84
C GLY A 1239 -3.13 50.80 18.80
N GLN A 1240 -2.14 50.98 19.67
CA GLN A 1240 -2.09 52.01 20.72
C GLN A 1240 -0.70 52.65 20.82
N SER A 1241 -0.62 53.91 21.21
CA SER A 1241 0.65 54.61 21.41
C SER A 1241 1.42 54.06 22.63
N PRO A 1242 2.75 54.24 22.71
CA PRO A 1242 3.54 53.80 23.87
C PRO A 1242 3.03 54.36 25.21
N SER A 1243 2.54 55.61 25.23
CA SER A 1243 1.94 56.23 26.42
C SER A 1243 0.61 55.59 26.79
N GLU A 1244 -0.31 55.41 25.82
CA GLU A 1244 -1.60 54.71 26.01
C GLU A 1244 -1.37 53.27 26.52
N PHE A 1245 -0.34 52.59 26.02
CA PHE A 1245 0.03 51.24 26.44
C PHE A 1245 0.45 51.18 27.92
N LEU A 1246 1.28 52.13 28.38
CA LEU A 1246 1.71 52.21 29.79
C LEU A 1246 0.57 52.62 30.73
N GLU A 1247 -0.33 53.52 30.30
CA GLU A 1247 -1.53 53.88 31.06
C GLU A 1247 -2.48 52.69 31.21
N THR A 1248 -2.71 51.93 30.14
CA THR A 1248 -3.57 50.73 30.19
C THR A 1248 -2.95 49.64 31.06
N PHE A 1249 -1.64 49.46 31.00
CA PHE A 1249 -0.92 48.49 31.83
C PHE A 1249 -0.91 48.88 33.32
N SER A 1250 -0.71 50.16 33.63
CA SER A 1250 -0.74 50.65 35.02
C SER A 1250 -2.16 50.64 35.62
N ALA A 1251 -3.20 50.93 34.83
CA ALA A 1251 -4.60 50.78 35.26
C ALA A 1251 -4.97 49.31 35.56
N GLY A 1252 -4.51 48.36 34.74
CA GLY A 1252 -4.73 46.92 34.97
C GLY A 1252 -3.95 46.33 36.15
N LEU A 1253 -2.87 46.97 36.60
CA LEU A 1253 -2.14 46.63 37.84
C LEU A 1253 -2.83 47.20 39.09
N ALA A 1254 -3.55 48.31 38.97
CA ALA A 1254 -4.32 48.93 40.06
C ALA A 1254 -5.68 48.25 40.30
N GLU A 1255 -6.21 47.48 39.34
CA GLU A 1255 -7.39 46.61 39.54
C GLU A 1255 -7.03 45.21 40.07
N LYS A 1256 -5.74 44.83 40.06
CA LYS A 1256 -5.23 43.53 40.53
C LYS A 1256 -4.54 43.58 41.89
N ASN A 1257 -4.36 44.77 42.47
CA ASN A 1257 -3.96 45.03 43.86
C ASN A 1257 -5.14 45.66 44.60
#